data_AF-A0A139WFG7-F1
#
_entry.id   AF-A0A139WFG7-F1
#
_cell.length_a   1.000
_cell.length_b   1.000
_cell.length_c   1.000
_cell.angle_alpha   90.00
_cell.angle_beta   90.00
_cell.angle_gamma   90.00
#
_symmetry.space_group_name_H-M   'P 1'
#
loop_
_entity.id
_entity.type
_entity.pdbx_description
1 polymer ?
#
loop_
_entity_poly.entity_id
_entity_poly.type
_entity_poly.pdbx_seq_one_letter_code
_entity_poly.pdbx_strand_id
1 'polypeptide(L)'
;MLKLFIILLLSVVSYTLSNSFKENLSDFSKCKHNYSSAEAGYKDFFNVLSTNKEEKERVLNLHFYVKTTKDAHILLVSSKFAVDGHNQSVYEIVIGANNNTQSIIRKKIKVDEKITVNTKNYVTEKEFRSFWIHANKYGVISVGLGGAEEAFMVWQDLNPLSIKKFSFGSYINTTAQWYFNCPTEARGELNEENTNTTLVCVLIFLFSGYATNAKFYHNITDFAKCKIYYSRSGSVYKDFFELNEEPQNGSLLDFHFSVMSPSDAHILLAPSSNLQKGDPVYEIVIGAGGNTFCDIRRMQKSGVKATVRVKGLLTALDPQSFWIHISEDGVIEVGKEGEELAFLSWIDPDPLPLKVFSFSTWPGIEAKWFFDCPREKNGTENSKMIEKPLTPLEKLRQDLLFYYDPYVRPVKNATTITTVGLKLGTNIVTLNEYKSVLQYSGTISLTWHDEKLHWNTSEYGDINTLHIFRREIWIPELFLFNAIAENGELLEDTMLTVNSTGHVKWITTININSWCSPDDLGRWPRDEHQCDIVLGFFNEFQNLQLAFNANESTFNCPYSSRWAILEVESFSNRGWQNSSVRNLNNFDPPGLTLHLKLRRTSNSYTIILFTPFFIVAVSLLTTFWVSPFGYLKLSLACLPLVVSSVVLLTLGILIPTHSQQVPNLVLLYSYSLVAIMLCIVIETFVINISRNQQSCALPHFVTKILLSVFLKMFLCLPAVKSSKQYGNLNDSLKSKESHQTMWIFLGVVIDRVAFFVYLGFVVYALCVTY
;
A
#
# COMPACT_ATOMS: atom_id res chain seq x y z
N MET A 1 52.20 49.51 1.68
CA MET A 1 51.06 49.97 2.50
C MET A 1 49.70 49.72 1.85
N LEU A 2 49.46 50.11 0.59
CA LEU A 2 48.13 49.93 -0.04
C LEU A 2 47.69 48.45 -0.21
N LYS A 3 48.62 47.53 -0.51
CA LYS A 3 48.35 46.08 -0.53
C LYS A 3 48.08 45.48 0.85
N LEU A 4 48.65 46.04 1.92
CA LEU A 4 48.39 45.59 3.30
C LEU A 4 46.99 46.05 3.78
N PHE A 5 46.56 47.23 3.34
CA PHE A 5 45.24 47.79 3.66
C PHE A 5 44.10 47.01 2.99
N ILE A 6 44.30 46.55 1.75
CA ILE A 6 43.31 45.73 1.02
C ILE A 6 43.21 44.31 1.59
N ILE A 7 44.33 43.72 2.04
CA ILE A 7 44.33 42.41 2.70
C ILE A 7 43.65 42.49 4.09
N LEU A 8 43.83 43.59 4.82
CA LEU A 8 43.12 43.82 6.09
C LEU A 8 41.62 44.10 5.89
N LEU A 9 41.21 44.80 4.82
CA LEU A 9 39.79 44.98 4.53
C LEU A 9 39.11 43.66 4.13
N LEU A 10 39.78 42.82 3.34
CA LEU A 10 39.24 41.51 2.92
C LEU A 10 39.22 40.49 4.07
N SER A 11 40.15 40.57 5.03
CA SER A 11 40.12 39.72 6.23
C SER A 11 39.09 40.19 7.25
N VAL A 12 38.88 41.50 7.41
CA VAL A 12 37.82 42.04 8.28
C VAL A 12 36.44 41.75 7.71
N VAL A 13 36.23 41.89 6.39
CA VAL A 13 34.96 41.55 5.74
C VAL A 13 34.68 40.04 5.79
N SER A 14 35.70 39.19 5.64
CA SER A 14 35.54 37.73 5.82
C SER A 14 35.29 37.33 7.28
N TYR A 15 35.87 38.05 8.25
CA TYR A 15 35.64 37.80 9.68
C TYR A 15 34.25 38.29 10.14
N THR A 16 33.73 39.38 9.59
CA THR A 16 32.36 39.85 9.83
C THR A 16 31.31 38.99 9.14
N LEU A 17 31.58 38.44 7.95
CA LEU A 17 30.68 37.49 7.29
C LEU A 17 30.65 36.12 8.00
N SER A 18 31.79 35.66 8.52
CA SER A 18 31.90 34.41 9.30
C SER A 18 31.18 34.46 10.66
N ASN A 19 31.17 35.61 11.33
CA ASN A 19 30.51 35.77 12.63
C ASN A 19 29.01 36.13 12.57
N SER A 20 28.42 36.32 11.39
CA SER A 20 26.96 36.48 11.26
C SER A 20 26.20 35.14 11.10
N PHE A 21 26.93 34.03 10.96
CA PHE A 21 26.37 32.67 10.91
C PHE A 21 26.77 31.88 12.17
N LYS A 22 26.25 32.31 13.33
CA LYS A 22 26.08 31.44 14.50
C LYS A 22 24.66 31.59 15.00
N GLU A 23 23.84 30.58 14.73
CA GLU A 23 22.49 30.41 15.23
C GLU A 23 22.46 30.54 16.76
N ASN A 24 21.71 31.52 17.29
CA ASN A 24 21.30 31.53 18.69
C ASN A 24 20.13 30.56 18.85
N LEU A 25 20.36 29.44 19.54
CA LEU A 25 19.29 28.57 20.04
C LEU A 25 18.44 29.33 21.06
N SER A 26 17.13 29.40 20.82
CA SER A 26 16.13 29.83 21.81
C SER A 26 15.97 28.77 22.91
N ASP A 27 16.06 29.16 24.18
CA ASP A 27 15.87 28.26 25.32
C ASP A 27 14.37 27.97 25.55
N PHE A 28 13.90 26.82 25.05
CA PHE A 28 12.50 26.39 25.14
C PHE A 28 12.13 25.73 26.49
N SER A 29 13.05 25.66 27.46
CA SER A 29 12.83 24.94 28.73
C SER A 29 11.68 25.46 29.59
N LYS A 30 11.26 26.72 29.39
CA LYS A 30 10.16 27.36 30.15
C LYS A 30 8.81 27.39 29.40
N CYS A 31 8.74 26.83 28.19
CA CYS A 31 7.51 26.80 27.38
C CYS A 31 6.65 25.57 27.69
N LYS A 32 5.32 25.66 27.51
CA LYS A 32 4.48 24.45 27.51
C LYS A 32 4.72 23.67 26.22
N HIS A 33 5.02 22.39 26.36
CA HIS A 33 5.36 21.51 25.24
C HIS A 33 4.22 20.51 24.97
N ASN A 34 3.91 20.27 23.70
CA ASN A 34 2.97 19.24 23.27
C ASN A 34 3.50 18.48 22.04
N TYR A 35 3.14 17.20 21.94
CA TYR A 35 3.50 16.31 20.84
C TYR A 35 2.23 15.78 20.17
N SER A 36 2.14 15.89 18.83
CA SER A 36 1.10 15.20 18.06
C SER A 36 1.70 14.05 17.24
N SER A 37 1.12 12.85 17.36
CA SER A 37 1.57 11.62 16.67
C SER A 37 0.62 11.21 15.54
N ALA A 38 1.11 10.32 14.66
CA ALA A 38 0.55 9.89 13.37
C ALA A 38 -0.90 9.31 13.38
N GLU A 39 -1.49 9.03 14.53
CA GLU A 39 -2.88 8.58 14.66
C GLU A 39 -3.80 9.79 14.80
N ALA A 40 -4.52 10.12 13.72
CA ALA A 40 -5.30 11.35 13.58
C ALA A 40 -6.33 11.55 14.69
N GLY A 41 -6.19 12.66 15.43
CA GLY A 41 -7.23 13.18 16.32
C GLY A 41 -6.74 14.36 17.14
N TYR A 42 -7.54 15.43 17.20
CA TYR A 42 -7.34 16.53 18.15
C TYR A 42 -7.68 16.02 19.55
N LYS A 43 -6.67 15.54 20.29
CA LYS A 43 -6.86 14.84 21.58
C LYS A 43 -6.89 15.80 22.78
N ASP A 44 -6.08 16.86 22.76
CA ASP A 44 -5.91 17.79 23.88
C ASP A 44 -6.49 19.19 23.60
N PHE A 45 -7.52 19.57 24.35
CA PHE A 45 -8.14 20.90 24.23
C PHE A 45 -7.73 21.83 25.37
N PHE A 46 -7.14 22.97 25.03
CA PHE A 46 -6.66 24.00 25.96
C PHE A 46 -7.65 25.16 26.04
N ASN A 47 -7.88 25.71 27.24
CA ASN A 47 -8.75 26.88 27.42
C ASN A 47 -8.06 28.16 26.96
N VAL A 48 -8.82 29.06 26.31
CA VAL A 48 -8.38 30.43 26.03
C VAL A 48 -8.47 31.23 27.33
N LEU A 49 -7.31 31.56 27.92
CA LEU A 49 -7.23 32.37 29.13
C LEU A 49 -7.26 33.86 28.73
N SER A 50 -8.27 34.61 29.19
CA SER A 50 -8.29 36.06 28.97
C SER A 50 -7.29 36.74 29.90
N THR A 51 -6.23 37.30 29.34
CA THR A 51 -5.31 38.18 30.06
C THR A 51 -5.89 39.59 30.05
N ASN A 52 -6.10 40.13 31.26
CA ASN A 52 -6.45 41.51 31.62
C ASN A 52 -7.94 41.81 31.88
N LYS A 53 -8.17 42.39 33.07
CA LYS A 53 -9.47 42.75 33.65
C LYS A 53 -10.04 44.07 33.12
N GLU A 54 -9.36 44.75 32.19
CA GLU A 54 -9.78 46.06 31.66
C GLU A 54 -10.29 46.04 30.21
N GLU A 55 -10.23 44.91 29.51
CA GLU A 55 -10.94 44.74 28.24
C GLU A 55 -11.90 43.56 28.31
N LYS A 56 -13.19 43.86 28.38
CA LYS A 56 -14.30 42.88 28.27
C LYS A 56 -14.44 42.30 26.85
N GLU A 57 -13.36 42.24 26.08
CA GLU A 57 -13.31 41.65 24.76
C GLU A 57 -12.57 40.31 24.85
N ARG A 58 -13.31 39.19 24.77
CA ARG A 58 -12.68 37.87 24.69
C ARG A 58 -12.05 37.73 23.30
N VAL A 59 -10.78 38.11 23.22
CA VAL A 59 -9.93 38.01 22.04
C VAL A 59 -8.95 36.86 22.26
N LEU A 60 -8.86 35.92 21.33
CA LEU A 60 -7.79 34.93 21.31
C LEU A 60 -6.52 35.64 20.83
N ASN A 61 -5.45 35.59 21.62
CA ASN A 61 -4.11 35.92 21.16
C ASN A 61 -3.17 34.76 21.50
N LEU A 62 -2.88 33.92 20.51
CA LEU A 62 -2.12 32.69 20.65
C LEU A 62 -0.79 32.82 19.92
N HIS A 63 0.32 32.73 20.66
CA HIS A 63 1.66 32.61 20.08
C HIS A 63 2.20 31.20 20.32
N PHE A 64 2.77 30.59 19.28
CA PHE A 64 3.32 29.24 19.35
C PHE A 64 4.49 29.04 18.39
N TYR A 65 5.25 27.98 18.63
CA TYR A 65 6.33 27.50 17.81
C TYR A 65 6.00 26.08 17.37
N VAL A 66 6.24 25.77 16.11
CA VAL A 66 5.97 24.44 15.55
C VAL A 66 7.14 23.96 14.69
N LYS A 67 7.42 22.66 14.79
CA LYS A 67 8.39 21.94 13.98
C LYS A 67 7.71 20.69 13.41
N THR A 68 7.54 20.63 12.09
CA THR A 68 6.87 19.54 11.39
C THR A 68 7.26 19.48 9.91
N THR A 69 7.12 18.31 9.29
CA THR A 69 7.50 18.04 7.91
C THR A 69 6.49 18.51 6.87
N LYS A 70 5.20 18.61 7.25
CA LYS A 70 4.12 18.90 6.30
C LYS A 70 3.16 19.97 6.83
N ASP A 71 2.14 19.56 7.60
CA ASP A 71 1.03 20.44 7.95
C ASP A 71 0.90 20.59 9.47
N ALA A 72 0.78 21.83 9.91
CA ALA A 72 0.52 22.23 11.29
C ALA A 72 -0.96 22.63 11.42
N HIS A 73 -1.77 21.81 12.09
CA HIS A 73 -3.21 22.04 12.24
C HIS A 73 -3.54 22.63 13.61
N ILE A 74 -4.40 23.65 13.64
CA ILE A 74 -4.91 24.31 14.83
C ILE A 74 -6.43 24.38 14.74
N LEU A 75 -7.14 23.80 15.70
CA LEU A 75 -8.59 23.89 15.83
C LEU A 75 -8.96 24.93 16.87
N LEU A 76 -9.90 25.82 16.54
CA LEU A 76 -10.55 26.74 17.45
C LEU A 76 -12.02 26.33 17.60
N VAL A 77 -12.44 26.05 18.83
CA VAL A 77 -13.74 25.45 19.14
C VAL A 77 -14.52 26.28 20.16
N SER A 78 -15.84 26.27 19.99
CA SER A 78 -16.77 26.73 21.03
C SER A 78 -17.02 25.62 22.07
N SER A 79 -17.46 25.97 23.28
CA SER A 79 -17.54 25.05 24.44
C SER A 79 -18.46 23.83 24.31
N LYS A 80 -19.15 23.64 23.18
CA LYS A 80 -20.07 22.50 22.95
C LYS A 80 -19.38 21.25 22.38
N PHE A 81 -18.05 21.21 22.42
CA PHE A 81 -17.26 20.06 21.97
C PHE A 81 -17.30 18.94 23.02
N ALA A 82 -18.42 18.22 23.08
CA ALA A 82 -18.54 16.96 23.80
C ALA A 82 -19.68 16.15 23.17
N VAL A 83 -19.32 14.99 22.61
CA VAL A 83 -20.18 13.85 22.25
C VAL A 83 -21.07 14.10 21.00
N ASP A 84 -20.94 13.22 20.00
CA ASP A 84 -21.69 13.12 18.73
C ASP A 84 -21.19 13.96 17.53
N GLY A 85 -20.27 13.34 16.78
CA GLY A 85 -19.32 13.97 15.86
C GLY A 85 -19.74 14.26 14.42
N HIS A 86 -20.93 14.80 14.12
CA HIS A 86 -21.27 15.13 12.71
C HIS A 86 -21.96 16.46 12.41
N ASN A 87 -22.10 17.41 13.34
CA ASN A 87 -22.57 18.76 12.98
C ASN A 87 -22.18 19.83 14.00
N GLN A 88 -20.90 20.23 14.04
CA GLN A 88 -20.49 21.37 14.85
C GLN A 88 -19.53 22.30 14.12
N SER A 89 -19.82 23.60 14.24
CA SER A 89 -19.07 24.70 13.67
C SER A 89 -17.71 24.88 14.36
N VAL A 90 -16.63 24.72 13.61
CA VAL A 90 -15.25 24.94 14.10
C VAL A 90 -14.46 25.77 13.11
N TYR A 91 -13.46 26.52 13.60
CA TYR A 91 -12.41 27.05 12.73
C TYR A 91 -11.22 26.12 12.77
N GLU A 92 -10.75 25.71 11.59
CA GLU A 92 -9.51 24.98 11.44
C GLU A 92 -8.52 25.83 10.65
N ILE A 93 -7.36 26.05 11.24
CA ILE A 93 -6.25 26.79 10.68
C ILE A 93 -5.16 25.77 10.38
N VAL A 94 -4.73 25.68 9.13
CA VAL A 94 -3.68 24.76 8.69
C VAL A 94 -2.53 25.58 8.15
N ILE A 95 -1.36 25.45 8.73
CA ILE A 95 -0.14 26.10 8.25
C ILE A 95 0.72 25.05 7.55
N GLY A 96 1.05 25.29 6.29
CA GLY A 96 1.81 24.32 5.48
C GLY A 96 0.96 23.16 4.91
N ALA A 97 -0.34 23.37 4.68
CA ALA A 97 -1.17 22.49 3.87
C ALA A 97 -0.58 22.23 2.45
N ASN A 98 -1.07 21.18 1.80
CA ASN A 98 -0.63 20.73 0.48
C ASN A 98 0.89 20.57 0.41
N ASN A 99 1.45 19.79 1.35
CA ASN A 99 2.89 19.51 1.41
C ASN A 99 3.71 20.79 1.59
N ASN A 100 3.30 21.61 2.55
CA ASN A 100 3.98 22.84 2.97
C ASN A 100 4.02 23.93 1.89
N THR A 101 2.96 24.02 1.07
CA THR A 101 2.86 25.04 0.02
C THR A 101 1.90 26.15 0.38
N GLN A 102 0.82 25.86 1.10
CA GLN A 102 -0.21 26.85 1.41
C GLN A 102 -0.65 26.78 2.87
N SER A 103 -1.30 27.81 3.36
CA SER A 103 -1.95 27.84 4.66
C SER A 103 -3.43 28.18 4.46
N ILE A 104 -4.29 27.59 5.26
CA ILE A 104 -5.74 27.63 5.09
C ILE A 104 -6.39 28.02 6.41
N ILE A 105 -7.34 28.95 6.40
CA ILE A 105 -8.37 29.05 7.45
C ILE A 105 -9.66 28.54 6.84
N ARG A 106 -10.29 27.56 7.47
CA ARG A 106 -11.59 27.03 7.06
C ARG A 106 -12.56 26.99 8.22
N LYS A 107 -13.82 27.36 7.96
CA LYS A 107 -14.92 27.17 8.90
C LYS A 107 -15.73 25.97 8.47
N LYS A 108 -15.72 24.90 9.26
CA LYS A 108 -16.50 23.69 8.94
C LYS A 108 -17.95 23.87 9.40
N ILE A 109 -18.83 24.40 8.54
CA ILE A 109 -20.30 24.42 8.72
C ILE A 109 -21.00 24.04 7.43
N LYS A 110 -21.33 22.75 7.20
CA LYS A 110 -22.18 22.25 6.09
C LYS A 110 -21.79 22.63 4.64
N VAL A 111 -20.98 23.68 4.42
CA VAL A 111 -20.44 24.28 3.19
C VAL A 111 -19.07 24.86 3.61
N ASP A 112 -18.00 24.47 2.92
CA ASP A 112 -16.64 24.86 3.26
C ASP A 112 -16.33 26.30 2.79
N GLU A 113 -16.54 27.28 3.66
CA GLU A 113 -15.91 28.60 3.50
C GLU A 113 -14.45 28.50 3.94
N LYS A 114 -13.52 28.70 2.99
CA LYS A 114 -12.09 28.67 3.25
C LYS A 114 -11.37 29.81 2.53
N ILE A 115 -10.41 30.41 3.22
CA ILE A 115 -9.36 31.23 2.60
C ILE A 115 -8.08 30.39 2.53
N THR A 116 -7.36 30.53 1.44
CA THR A 116 -6.06 29.89 1.25
C THR A 116 -5.07 30.97 0.89
N VAL A 117 -3.96 31.02 1.61
CA VAL A 117 -2.81 31.88 1.29
C VAL A 117 -1.63 30.97 1.01
N ASN A 118 -0.86 31.25 -0.01
CA ASN A 118 0.33 30.45 -0.26
C ASN A 118 1.45 30.82 0.69
N THR A 119 2.02 29.81 1.32
CA THR A 119 2.97 29.92 2.41
C THR A 119 3.98 28.80 2.25
N LYS A 120 4.78 28.87 1.19
CA LYS A 120 5.71 27.81 0.84
C LYS A 120 6.82 27.73 1.88
N ASN A 121 7.02 26.54 2.45
CA ASN A 121 8.06 26.25 3.44
C ASN A 121 7.93 27.06 4.74
N TYR A 122 6.71 27.42 5.14
CA TYR A 122 6.51 28.13 6.40
C TYR A 122 6.79 27.24 7.61
N VAL A 123 6.52 25.93 7.51
CA VAL A 123 6.96 24.95 8.51
C VAL A 123 8.18 24.17 8.02
N THR A 124 8.92 23.52 8.91
CA THR A 124 10.08 22.70 8.54
C THR A 124 10.41 21.72 9.65
N GLU A 125 11.05 20.61 9.29
CA GLU A 125 11.56 19.61 10.23
C GLU A 125 12.94 19.95 10.79
N LYS A 126 13.58 21.03 10.31
CA LYS A 126 14.94 21.38 10.71
C LYS A 126 14.95 22.27 11.95
N GLU A 127 14.07 23.27 12.00
CA GLU A 127 14.03 24.31 13.03
C GLU A 127 12.59 24.60 13.49
N PHE A 128 12.45 25.19 14.67
CA PHE A 128 11.15 25.67 15.16
C PHE A 128 10.80 27.01 14.49
N ARG A 129 9.60 27.08 13.91
CA ARG A 129 9.06 28.28 13.29
C ARG A 129 8.01 28.89 14.21
N SER A 130 8.08 30.19 14.44
CA SER A 130 7.17 30.93 15.31
C SER A 130 5.99 31.51 14.53
N PHE A 131 4.80 31.49 15.14
CA PHE A 131 3.58 32.02 14.57
C PHE A 131 2.70 32.64 15.66
N TRP A 132 1.80 33.52 15.24
CA TRP A 132 0.74 34.05 16.08
C TRP A 132 -0.62 33.95 15.39
N ILE A 133 -1.66 33.73 16.19
CA ILE A 133 -3.06 33.70 15.77
C ILE A 133 -3.82 34.66 16.67
N HIS A 134 -4.46 35.64 16.06
CA HIS A 134 -5.37 36.56 16.73
C HIS A 134 -6.79 36.34 16.22
N ALA A 135 -7.76 36.20 17.13
CA ALA A 135 -9.17 36.12 16.76
C ALA A 135 -10.02 37.00 17.67
N ASN A 136 -10.78 37.92 17.07
CA ASN A 136 -11.60 38.87 17.82
C ASN A 136 -13.10 38.46 17.86
N LYS A 137 -13.88 39.16 18.69
CA LYS A 137 -15.34 38.89 18.84
C LYS A 137 -16.16 39.21 17.58
N TYR A 138 -15.60 39.96 16.63
CA TYR A 138 -16.24 40.36 15.38
C TYR A 138 -16.00 39.36 14.24
N GLY A 139 -15.29 38.24 14.51
CA GLY A 139 -15.07 37.17 13.54
C GLY A 139 -13.84 37.33 12.66
N VAL A 140 -12.98 38.29 12.95
CA VAL A 140 -11.69 38.43 12.25
C VAL A 140 -10.70 37.47 12.88
N ILE A 141 -10.19 36.53 12.07
CA ILE A 141 -9.11 35.61 12.40
C ILE A 141 -7.91 36.00 11.54
N SER A 142 -6.83 36.35 12.21
CA SER A 142 -5.56 36.73 11.57
C SER A 142 -4.43 35.84 12.04
N VAL A 143 -3.58 35.42 11.11
CA VAL A 143 -2.43 34.54 11.33
C VAL A 143 -1.19 35.22 10.76
N GLY A 144 -0.14 35.32 11.57
CA GLY A 144 1.13 35.95 11.19
C GLY A 144 2.35 35.15 11.62
N LEU A 145 3.51 35.51 11.07
CA LEU A 145 4.80 34.97 11.46
C LEU A 145 5.22 35.58 12.80
N GLY A 146 5.87 34.80 13.68
CA GLY A 146 6.32 35.30 14.97
C GLY A 146 7.38 36.40 14.79
N GLY A 147 7.11 37.58 15.34
CA GLY A 147 7.93 38.79 15.19
C GLY A 147 7.49 39.74 14.07
N ALA A 148 6.57 39.32 13.20
CA ALA A 148 5.93 40.21 12.23
C ALA A 148 4.64 40.81 12.84
N GLU A 149 4.44 42.11 12.69
CA GLU A 149 3.18 42.77 13.10
C GLU A 149 2.05 42.49 12.09
N GLU A 150 2.39 42.28 10.83
CA GLU A 150 1.41 42.02 9.77
C GLU A 150 1.03 40.53 9.69
N ALA A 151 -0.27 40.29 9.53
CA ALA A 151 -0.81 38.95 9.29
C ALA A 151 -0.63 38.56 7.81
N PHE A 152 -0.08 37.38 7.56
CA PHE A 152 -0.05 36.82 6.20
C PHE A 152 -1.40 36.21 5.81
N MET A 153 -2.28 35.94 6.77
CA MET A 153 -3.64 35.47 6.48
C MET A 153 -4.63 36.17 7.38
N VAL A 154 -5.62 36.83 6.78
CA VAL A 154 -6.73 37.47 7.49
C VAL A 154 -8.03 37.00 6.87
N TRP A 155 -8.95 36.55 7.70
CA TRP A 155 -10.28 36.14 7.28
C TRP A 155 -11.33 36.68 8.24
N GLN A 156 -12.41 37.23 7.70
CA GLN A 156 -13.53 37.73 8.48
C GLN A 156 -14.75 36.86 8.26
N ASP A 157 -15.22 36.25 9.33
CA ASP A 157 -16.47 35.54 9.38
C ASP A 157 -17.62 36.48 9.72
N LEU A 158 -18.60 36.58 8.83
CA LEU A 158 -19.80 37.40 9.05
C LEU A 158 -20.68 36.87 10.19
N ASN A 159 -20.51 35.60 10.59
CA ASN A 159 -21.24 34.93 11.68
C ASN A 159 -20.28 34.25 12.68
N PRO A 160 -19.60 35.02 13.56
CA PRO A 160 -18.47 34.54 14.35
C PRO A 160 -18.82 33.46 15.39
N LEU A 161 -17.92 32.49 15.55
CA LEU A 161 -17.99 31.48 16.60
C LEU A 161 -17.40 32.02 17.90
N SER A 162 -18.05 31.72 19.04
CA SER A 162 -17.50 32.03 20.37
C SER A 162 -16.40 31.04 20.72
N ILE A 163 -15.15 31.39 20.38
CA ILE A 163 -13.95 30.57 20.65
C ILE A 163 -13.71 30.52 22.16
N LYS A 164 -13.61 29.31 22.71
CA LYS A 164 -13.34 29.08 24.15
C LYS A 164 -12.18 28.12 24.40
N LYS A 165 -11.93 27.21 23.46
CA LYS A 165 -10.82 26.26 23.53
C LYS A 165 -10.10 26.19 22.19
N PHE A 166 -8.85 25.73 22.23
CA PHE A 166 -8.07 25.41 21.03
C PHE A 166 -7.33 24.08 21.19
N SER A 167 -6.99 23.44 20.08
CA SER A 167 -6.21 22.19 20.02
C SER A 167 -5.21 22.27 18.88
N PHE A 168 -4.06 21.62 19.05
CA PHE A 168 -3.06 21.43 17.98
C PHE A 168 -3.14 20.00 17.43
N GLY A 169 -2.71 19.81 16.18
CA GLY A 169 -2.65 18.52 15.51
C GLY A 169 -1.74 18.57 14.28
N SER A 170 -1.41 17.41 13.73
CA SER A 170 -0.63 17.26 12.49
C SER A 170 -1.35 16.35 11.50
N TYR A 171 -0.92 16.40 10.23
CA TYR A 171 -1.45 15.52 9.19
C TYR A 171 -1.21 14.03 9.49
N ILE A 172 -2.01 13.16 8.87
CA ILE A 172 -1.90 11.70 9.02
C ILE A 172 -0.48 11.25 8.62
N ASN A 173 0.15 10.42 9.45
CA ASN A 173 1.53 9.97 9.28
C ASN A 173 2.62 11.05 9.39
N THR A 174 2.33 12.22 9.97
CA THR A 174 3.36 13.18 10.36
C THR A 174 3.34 13.49 11.85
N THR A 175 4.53 13.66 12.42
CA THR A 175 4.69 14.12 13.81
C THR A 175 4.97 15.61 13.82
N ALA A 176 4.45 16.31 14.83
CA ALA A 176 4.76 17.72 15.05
C ALA A 176 5.06 17.98 16.53
N GLN A 177 6.07 18.82 16.76
CA GLN A 177 6.45 19.30 18.10
C GLN A 177 6.00 20.75 18.25
N TRP A 178 5.37 21.06 19.38
CA TRP A 178 4.72 22.35 19.61
C TRP A 178 5.16 22.96 20.94
N TYR A 179 5.56 24.22 20.91
CA TYR A 179 5.75 25.04 22.12
C TYR A 179 4.80 26.22 22.11
N PHE A 180 4.11 26.47 23.22
CA PHE A 180 3.21 27.62 23.35
C PHE A 180 3.20 28.13 24.80
N ASN A 181 2.63 29.33 25.00
CA ASN A 181 2.67 30.03 26.29
C ASN A 181 4.08 30.20 26.87
N CYS A 182 5.06 30.52 26.02
CA CYS A 182 6.41 30.86 26.45
C CYS A 182 6.42 32.22 27.18
N PRO A 183 7.14 32.38 28.31
CA PRO A 183 7.30 33.68 28.97
C PRO A 183 8.03 34.68 28.05
N THR A 184 7.75 35.97 28.22
CA THR A 184 8.23 37.08 27.38
C THR A 184 9.76 37.17 27.27
N GLU A 185 10.53 36.62 28.21
CA GLU A 185 12.00 36.58 28.19
C GLU A 185 12.59 35.63 27.13
N ALA A 186 11.79 34.76 26.50
CA ALA A 186 12.23 33.86 25.41
C ALA A 186 11.92 34.41 24.00
N ARG A 187 11.20 35.52 23.89
CA ARG A 187 11.04 36.25 22.63
C ARG A 187 12.25 37.17 22.50
N GLY A 188 13.11 36.92 21.51
CA GLY A 188 14.10 37.90 21.08
C GLY A 188 13.40 39.10 20.47
N GLU A 189 12.76 39.92 21.29
CA GLU A 189 12.36 41.27 20.93
C GLU A 189 13.63 42.14 21.04
N LEU A 190 13.93 42.86 19.96
CA LEU A 190 14.87 43.97 19.98
C LEU A 190 14.36 45.00 20.99
N ASN A 191 14.95 45.03 22.17
CA ASN A 191 14.83 46.17 23.08
C ASN A 191 15.52 47.37 22.41
N GLU A 192 14.75 48.21 21.71
CA GLU A 192 15.12 49.62 21.55
C GLU A 192 14.92 50.32 22.89
N GLU A 193 15.94 50.24 23.75
CA GLU A 193 16.12 51.21 24.83
C GLU A 193 17.27 52.16 24.46
N ASN A 194 16.85 53.37 24.07
CA ASN A 194 17.49 54.66 24.30
C ASN A 194 19.04 54.75 24.32
N THR A 195 19.62 55.17 23.20
CA THR A 195 20.78 56.10 23.27
C THR A 195 20.68 57.20 22.21
N ASN A 196 20.36 58.41 22.70
CA ASN A 196 20.55 59.74 22.11
C ASN A 196 21.19 59.82 20.70
N THR A 197 20.36 59.93 19.67
CA THR A 197 20.77 60.39 18.33
C THR A 197 19.74 61.33 17.71
N THR A 198 19.15 62.22 18.52
CA THR A 198 18.25 63.29 18.08
C THR A 198 18.97 64.50 17.47
N LEU A 199 20.29 64.48 17.25
CA LEU A 199 21.03 65.65 16.74
C LEU A 199 21.53 65.57 15.30
N VAL A 200 21.33 64.45 14.57
CA VAL A 200 21.86 64.29 13.20
C VAL A 200 20.76 64.30 12.13
N CYS A 201 19.51 63.99 12.47
CA CYS A 201 18.40 63.96 11.49
C CYS A 201 17.81 65.34 11.14
N VAL A 202 18.10 66.40 11.90
CA VAL A 202 17.59 67.75 11.63
C VAL A 202 18.41 68.49 10.55
N LEU A 203 19.64 68.04 10.25
CA LEU A 203 20.51 68.69 9.26
C LEU A 203 20.41 68.10 7.84
N ILE A 204 19.78 66.96 7.65
CA ILE A 204 19.66 66.31 6.32
C ILE A 204 18.34 66.70 5.63
N PHE A 205 17.35 67.19 6.37
CA PHE A 205 16.06 67.64 5.82
C PHE A 205 16.09 69.00 5.10
N LEU A 206 17.23 69.67 5.01
CA LEU A 206 17.35 70.99 4.35
C LEU A 206 18.10 71.02 3.01
N PHE A 207 18.50 69.88 2.42
CA PHE A 207 19.28 69.91 1.17
C PHE A 207 18.89 68.98 0.02
N SER A 208 17.66 68.47 -0.04
CA SER A 208 17.18 67.79 -1.26
C SER A 208 15.72 68.07 -1.59
N GLY A 209 15.36 69.35 -1.60
CA GLY A 209 14.31 69.80 -2.50
C GLY A 209 14.88 69.94 -3.90
N TYR A 210 14.62 68.98 -4.79
CA TYR A 210 14.32 69.24 -6.21
C TYR A 210 13.55 68.06 -6.78
N ALA A 211 12.41 68.39 -7.37
CA ALA A 211 11.38 67.49 -7.87
C ALA A 211 11.83 66.66 -9.07
N THR A 212 11.32 65.43 -9.15
CA THR A 212 10.75 64.91 -10.40
C THR A 212 9.46 64.15 -10.10
N ASN A 213 8.39 64.55 -10.77
CA ASN A 213 7.07 63.92 -10.74
C ASN A 213 7.15 62.52 -11.39
N ALA A 214 6.83 61.45 -10.65
CA ALA A 214 6.45 60.18 -11.25
C ALA A 214 4.93 60.07 -11.22
N LYS A 215 4.32 60.12 -12.42
CA LYS A 215 2.89 59.91 -12.64
C LYS A 215 2.51 58.48 -12.20
N PHE A 216 1.47 58.35 -11.39
CA PHE A 216 0.79 57.07 -11.17
C PHE A 216 0.13 56.62 -12.49
N TYR A 217 0.55 55.47 -13.04
CA TYR A 217 -0.18 54.78 -14.10
C TYR A 217 -1.31 53.94 -13.47
N HIS A 218 -2.55 54.33 -13.73
CA HIS A 218 -3.73 53.50 -13.50
C HIS A 218 -3.83 52.46 -14.62
N ASN A 219 -3.55 51.18 -14.34
CA ASN A 219 -4.11 50.07 -15.12
C ASN A 219 -4.03 48.77 -14.32
N ILE A 220 -5.11 48.43 -13.58
CA ILE A 220 -5.27 47.09 -13.00
C ILE A 220 -6.11 46.29 -13.99
N THR A 221 -5.51 45.30 -14.63
CA THR A 221 -6.19 44.37 -15.54
C THR A 221 -7.27 43.59 -14.78
N ASP A 222 -8.52 43.69 -15.22
CA ASP A 222 -9.63 42.91 -14.67
C ASP A 222 -9.60 41.47 -15.21
N PHE A 223 -8.86 40.60 -14.51
CA PHE A 223 -8.66 39.20 -14.92
C PHE A 223 -9.95 38.38 -15.04
N ALA A 224 -11.07 38.83 -14.46
CA ALA A 224 -12.35 38.14 -14.58
C ALA A 224 -12.94 38.22 -15.99
N LYS A 225 -12.49 39.19 -16.81
CA LYS A 225 -12.97 39.40 -18.18
C LYS A 225 -12.04 38.81 -19.24
N CYS A 226 -10.90 38.26 -18.85
CA CYS A 226 -9.95 37.63 -19.77
C CYS A 226 -10.37 36.20 -20.13
N LYS A 227 -9.91 35.71 -21.29
CA LYS A 227 -9.95 34.28 -21.60
C LYS A 227 -8.92 33.54 -20.75
N ILE A 228 -9.29 32.34 -20.31
CA ILE A 228 -8.45 31.49 -19.44
C ILE A 228 -8.13 30.19 -20.17
N TYR A 229 -6.85 29.82 -20.20
CA TYR A 229 -6.40 28.53 -20.72
C TYR A 229 -5.47 27.82 -19.72
N TYR A 230 -5.57 26.49 -19.65
CA TYR A 230 -4.78 25.66 -18.74
C TYR A 230 -3.85 24.74 -19.53
N SER A 231 -2.53 24.91 -19.35
CA SER A 231 -1.55 23.97 -19.87
C SER A 231 -1.21 22.96 -18.77
N ARG A 232 -1.67 21.71 -18.92
CA ARG A 232 -1.32 20.61 -18.01
C ARG A 232 -0.31 19.70 -18.70
N SER A 233 0.91 19.68 -18.16
CA SER A 233 1.96 18.69 -18.46
C SER A 233 2.08 18.35 -19.97
N GLY A 234 2.61 19.28 -20.76
CA GLY A 234 2.75 19.08 -22.21
C GLY A 234 3.85 19.91 -22.83
N SER A 235 4.95 19.26 -23.21
CA SER A 235 5.97 19.85 -24.09
C SER A 235 5.54 19.90 -25.56
N VAL A 236 4.24 19.87 -25.82
CA VAL A 236 3.63 19.75 -27.14
C VAL A 236 2.53 20.79 -27.21
N TYR A 237 2.60 21.65 -28.21
CA TYR A 237 1.55 22.62 -28.53
C TYR A 237 0.35 21.87 -29.11
N LYS A 238 -0.73 21.78 -28.33
CA LYS A 238 -1.93 21.02 -28.69
C LYS A 238 -3.06 21.93 -29.19
N ASP A 239 -3.30 23.02 -28.49
CA ASP A 239 -4.44 23.90 -28.72
C ASP A 239 -3.96 25.20 -29.35
N PHE A 240 -4.45 25.49 -30.56
CA PHE A 240 -4.05 26.68 -31.32
C PHE A 240 -5.20 27.69 -31.35
N PHE A 241 -4.86 28.96 -31.33
CA PHE A 241 -5.78 30.09 -31.35
C PHE A 241 -5.47 30.99 -32.56
N GLU A 242 -6.50 31.50 -33.23
CA GLU A 242 -6.33 32.47 -34.33
C GLU A 242 -5.90 33.84 -33.81
N LEU A 243 -4.92 34.46 -34.47
CA LEU A 243 -4.52 35.86 -34.27
C LEU A 243 -5.47 36.75 -35.10
N ASN A 244 -6.31 37.55 -34.43
CA ASN A 244 -7.26 38.46 -35.07
C ASN A 244 -6.91 39.90 -34.69
N GLU A 245 -5.98 40.53 -35.41
CA GLU A 245 -5.72 41.98 -35.27
C GLU A 245 -5.54 42.64 -36.65
N GLU A 246 -6.22 43.77 -36.84
CA GLU A 246 -5.90 44.73 -37.89
C GLU A 246 -4.71 45.58 -37.40
N PRO A 247 -3.65 45.75 -38.22
CA PRO A 247 -2.44 46.45 -37.78
C PRO A 247 -2.72 47.92 -37.46
N GLN A 248 -2.44 48.35 -36.23
CA GLN A 248 -2.32 49.76 -35.90
C GLN A 248 -0.84 50.15 -35.81
N ASN A 249 -0.45 51.28 -36.41
CA ASN A 249 0.86 51.91 -36.23
C ASN A 249 2.11 51.02 -36.52
N GLY A 250 2.11 50.21 -37.59
CA GLY A 250 3.34 49.54 -38.07
C GLY A 250 3.81 48.35 -37.23
N SER A 251 3.03 47.91 -36.23
CA SER A 251 3.22 46.63 -35.54
C SER A 251 2.41 45.52 -36.22
N LEU A 252 3.07 44.40 -36.51
CA LEU A 252 2.48 43.15 -37.03
C LEU A 252 1.69 42.40 -35.94
N LEU A 253 2.12 42.49 -34.69
CA LEU A 253 1.46 41.86 -33.55
C LEU A 253 1.70 42.68 -32.28
N ASP A 254 0.64 42.96 -31.54
CA ASP A 254 0.70 43.52 -30.20
C ASP A 254 0.00 42.59 -29.19
N PHE A 255 0.74 41.57 -28.72
CA PHE A 255 0.16 40.48 -27.95
C PHE A 255 0.41 40.63 -26.45
N HIS A 256 -0.66 40.83 -25.70
CA HIS A 256 -0.63 40.98 -24.26
C HIS A 256 -1.25 39.78 -23.55
N PHE A 257 -0.54 39.27 -22.54
CA PHE A 257 -0.99 38.10 -21.79
C PHE A 257 -0.49 38.12 -20.35
N SER A 258 -1.03 37.23 -19.53
CA SER A 258 -0.55 36.99 -18.19
C SER A 258 -0.51 35.51 -17.90
N VAL A 259 0.45 35.08 -17.10
CA VAL A 259 0.66 33.66 -16.80
C VAL A 259 0.96 33.44 -15.33
N MET A 260 0.34 32.41 -14.77
CA MET A 260 0.65 31.84 -13.46
C MET A 260 1.34 30.50 -13.69
N SER A 261 2.65 30.45 -13.44
CA SER A 261 3.47 29.24 -13.58
C SER A 261 4.71 29.35 -12.71
N PRO A 262 5.20 28.26 -12.08
CA PRO A 262 6.47 28.31 -11.35
C PRO A 262 7.70 28.54 -12.26
N SER A 263 7.65 28.09 -13.52
CA SER A 263 8.71 28.24 -14.52
C SER A 263 8.23 27.87 -15.93
N ASP A 264 9.10 28.00 -16.92
CA ASP A 264 8.98 27.42 -18.27
C ASP A 264 7.62 27.66 -18.95
N ALA A 265 7.21 28.93 -19.03
CA ALA A 265 6.04 29.36 -19.80
C ALA A 265 6.43 29.53 -21.26
N HIS A 266 5.84 28.74 -22.16
CA HIS A 266 6.18 28.73 -23.58
C HIS A 266 5.01 29.26 -24.42
N ILE A 267 5.30 30.23 -25.27
CA ILE A 267 4.37 30.81 -26.25
C ILE A 267 4.92 30.50 -27.64
N LEU A 268 4.08 29.92 -28.51
CA LEU A 268 4.40 29.66 -29.91
C LEU A 268 3.58 30.57 -30.80
N LEU A 269 4.22 31.30 -31.71
CA LEU A 269 3.60 32.09 -32.77
C LEU A 269 4.00 31.50 -34.12
N ALA A 270 3.03 31.24 -35.00
CA ALA A 270 3.28 30.53 -36.26
C ALA A 270 2.36 30.95 -37.42
N PRO A 271 2.76 30.68 -38.68
CA PRO A 271 1.92 30.93 -39.87
C PRO A 271 0.73 29.98 -40.03
N SER A 272 0.73 28.80 -39.39
CA SER A 272 -0.35 27.82 -39.46
C SER A 272 -0.40 26.92 -38.22
N SER A 273 -1.53 26.26 -37.98
CA SER A 273 -1.71 25.29 -36.87
C SER A 273 -1.18 23.89 -37.19
N ASN A 274 -0.87 23.60 -38.46
CA ASN A 274 -0.35 22.30 -38.90
C ASN A 274 1.17 22.34 -39.02
N LEU A 275 1.86 22.24 -37.88
CA LEU A 275 3.30 22.43 -37.77
C LEU A 275 4.06 21.11 -37.66
N GLN A 276 5.16 21.00 -38.40
CA GLN A 276 6.15 19.95 -38.29
C GLN A 276 7.36 20.39 -37.46
N LYS A 277 8.16 19.43 -36.97
CA LYS A 277 9.26 19.63 -36.02
C LYS A 277 10.43 20.52 -36.52
N GLY A 278 10.39 20.97 -37.78
CA GLY A 278 11.39 21.85 -38.38
C GLY A 278 10.82 23.14 -38.99
N ASP A 279 9.52 23.41 -38.82
CA ASP A 279 8.89 24.58 -39.42
C ASP A 279 9.36 25.86 -38.70
N PRO A 280 9.56 26.97 -39.43
CA PRO A 280 9.96 28.24 -38.85
C PRO A 280 8.81 28.82 -38.03
N VAL A 281 9.10 29.13 -36.77
CA VAL A 281 8.14 29.66 -35.78
C VAL A 281 8.85 30.65 -34.86
N TYR A 282 8.10 31.45 -34.11
CA TYR A 282 8.66 32.11 -32.94
C TYR A 282 8.22 31.34 -31.69
N GLU A 283 9.16 30.73 -30.98
CA GLU A 283 8.94 30.17 -29.65
C GLU A 283 9.57 31.13 -28.63
N ILE A 284 8.73 31.78 -27.84
CA ILE A 284 9.12 32.68 -26.75
C ILE A 284 8.99 31.90 -25.46
N VAL A 285 10.10 31.76 -24.74
CA VAL A 285 10.16 31.02 -23.48
C VAL A 285 10.47 31.98 -22.36
N ILE A 286 9.55 32.09 -21.41
CA ILE A 286 9.71 32.89 -20.22
C ILE A 286 10.02 31.98 -19.03
N GLY A 287 11.06 32.32 -18.26
CA GLY A 287 11.43 31.58 -17.06
C GLY A 287 11.91 30.14 -17.31
N ALA A 288 12.67 29.93 -18.38
CA ALA A 288 13.35 28.68 -18.67
C ALA A 288 14.39 28.30 -17.59
N GLY A 289 14.73 27.01 -17.53
CA GLY A 289 15.79 26.51 -16.65
C GLY A 289 15.46 26.70 -15.18
N GLY A 290 14.20 26.44 -14.80
CA GLY A 290 13.71 26.67 -13.45
C GLY A 290 13.60 28.16 -13.11
N ASN A 291 13.11 28.98 -14.05
CA ASN A 291 12.87 30.41 -13.87
C ASN A 291 14.14 31.26 -13.75
N THR A 292 15.15 30.98 -14.58
CA THR A 292 16.47 31.63 -14.53
C THR A 292 16.88 32.38 -15.81
N PHE A 293 16.22 32.13 -16.93
CA PHE A 293 16.44 32.87 -18.18
C PHE A 293 15.20 32.86 -19.08
N CYS A 294 15.18 33.71 -20.10
CA CYS A 294 14.15 33.75 -21.14
C CYS A 294 14.82 33.68 -22.52
N ASP A 295 14.17 33.03 -23.48
CA ASP A 295 14.68 32.85 -24.85
C ASP A 295 13.66 33.30 -25.89
N ILE A 296 14.15 33.83 -27.01
CA ILE A 296 13.44 33.84 -28.31
C ILE A 296 14.08 32.76 -29.18
N ARG A 297 13.26 31.87 -29.75
CA ARG A 297 13.68 30.75 -30.58
C ARG A 297 12.97 30.77 -31.91
N ARG A 298 13.66 30.31 -32.96
CA ARG A 298 13.18 30.27 -34.35
C ARG A 298 12.55 28.93 -34.75
N MET A 299 12.62 27.94 -33.85
CA MET A 299 12.07 26.60 -34.05
C MET A 299 11.53 26.07 -32.71
N GLN A 300 10.63 25.09 -32.75
CA GLN A 300 10.17 24.43 -31.52
C GLN A 300 11.33 23.77 -30.79
N LYS A 301 11.55 24.15 -29.53
CA LYS A 301 12.60 23.63 -28.62
C LYS A 301 14.03 23.80 -29.14
N SER A 302 14.28 24.60 -30.18
CA SER A 302 15.60 24.74 -30.80
C SER A 302 15.75 26.05 -31.56
N GLY A 303 16.96 26.37 -32.02
CA GLY A 303 17.19 27.59 -32.80
C GLY A 303 17.06 28.88 -31.98
N VAL A 304 17.67 28.92 -30.79
CA VAL A 304 17.75 30.12 -29.92
C VAL A 304 18.41 31.28 -30.67
N LYS A 305 17.80 32.46 -30.61
CA LYS A 305 18.26 33.69 -31.28
C LYS A 305 18.60 34.81 -30.31
N ALA A 306 17.84 34.91 -29.22
CA ALA A 306 18.15 35.81 -28.11
C ALA A 306 17.90 35.09 -26.79
N THR A 307 18.75 35.39 -25.81
CA THR A 307 18.62 34.88 -24.43
C THR A 307 18.94 36.01 -23.47
N VAL A 308 18.11 36.14 -22.43
CA VAL A 308 18.38 37.04 -21.31
C VAL A 308 18.29 36.26 -20.00
N ARG A 309 19.25 36.48 -19.10
CA ARG A 309 19.30 35.80 -17.81
C ARG A 309 18.63 36.65 -16.74
N VAL A 310 17.35 36.40 -16.51
CA VAL A 310 16.55 37.04 -15.46
C VAL A 310 15.96 35.95 -14.57
N LYS A 311 16.16 36.06 -13.26
CA LYS A 311 15.66 35.09 -12.28
C LYS A 311 14.33 35.54 -11.72
N GLY A 312 13.41 34.59 -11.54
CA GLY A 312 12.17 34.84 -10.80
C GLY A 312 11.14 35.67 -11.56
N LEU A 313 11.16 35.65 -12.90
CA LEU A 313 10.21 36.43 -13.70
C LEU A 313 8.79 35.86 -13.64
N LEU A 314 8.66 34.55 -13.45
CA LEU A 314 7.37 33.87 -13.26
C LEU A 314 7.09 33.55 -11.80
N THR A 315 5.81 33.42 -11.44
CA THR A 315 5.38 32.88 -10.15
C THR A 315 4.14 32.01 -10.32
N ALA A 316 4.03 30.98 -9.49
CA ALA A 316 2.84 30.13 -9.44
C ALA A 316 1.66 30.81 -8.71
N LEU A 317 1.90 31.99 -8.12
CA LEU A 317 0.97 32.63 -7.20
C LEU A 317 0.08 33.70 -7.80
N ASP A 318 0.70 34.58 -8.56
CA ASP A 318 0.06 35.77 -9.07
C ASP A 318 0.30 35.84 -10.58
N PRO A 319 -0.68 36.25 -11.38
CA PRO A 319 -0.50 36.39 -12.81
C PRO A 319 0.61 37.41 -13.08
N GLN A 320 1.70 36.97 -13.71
CA GLN A 320 2.72 37.87 -14.21
C GLN A 320 2.33 38.29 -15.62
N SER A 321 2.27 39.59 -15.85
CA SER A 321 1.72 40.17 -17.07
C SER A 321 2.83 40.66 -17.98
N PHE A 322 2.75 40.30 -19.26
CA PHE A 322 3.78 40.52 -20.27
C PHE A 322 3.16 40.98 -21.58
N TRP A 323 3.99 41.60 -22.40
CA TRP A 323 3.66 42.01 -23.76
C TRP A 323 4.70 41.49 -24.74
N ILE A 324 4.25 41.13 -25.95
CA ILE A 324 5.07 40.75 -27.09
C ILE A 324 4.72 41.67 -28.25
N HIS A 325 5.66 42.50 -28.67
CA HIS A 325 5.49 43.36 -29.84
C HIS A 325 6.32 42.80 -30.99
N ILE A 326 5.72 42.68 -32.16
CA ILE A 326 6.42 42.30 -33.39
C ILE A 326 6.15 43.36 -34.44
N SER A 327 7.20 43.98 -34.99
CA SER A 327 7.08 44.99 -36.05
C SER A 327 7.09 44.37 -37.44
N GLU A 328 6.58 45.08 -38.44
CA GLU A 328 6.68 44.66 -39.86
C GLU A 328 8.14 44.55 -40.33
N ASP A 329 9.05 45.32 -39.74
CA ASP A 329 10.50 45.29 -40.02
C ASP A 329 11.24 44.11 -39.35
N GLY A 330 10.52 43.20 -38.67
CA GLY A 330 11.07 41.98 -38.09
C GLY A 330 11.61 42.10 -36.67
N VAL A 331 11.38 43.22 -35.98
CA VAL A 331 11.81 43.41 -34.59
C VAL A 331 10.81 42.70 -33.68
N ILE A 332 11.30 41.79 -32.84
CA ILE A 332 10.52 41.04 -31.84
C ILE A 332 10.99 41.46 -30.46
N GLU A 333 10.08 41.99 -29.67
CA GLU A 333 10.34 42.52 -28.34
C GLU A 333 9.40 41.88 -27.33
N VAL A 334 9.94 41.54 -26.17
CA VAL A 334 9.21 40.99 -25.04
C VAL A 334 9.51 41.82 -23.81
N GLY A 335 8.45 42.33 -23.19
CA GLY A 335 8.54 43.19 -22.01
C GLY A 335 7.52 42.82 -20.94
N LYS A 336 7.65 43.49 -19.79
CA LYS A 336 6.73 43.34 -18.66
C LYS A 336 5.69 44.46 -18.70
N GLU A 337 4.45 44.13 -18.38
CA GLU A 337 3.40 45.15 -18.29
C GLU A 337 3.74 46.26 -17.28
N GLY A 338 3.52 47.50 -17.68
CA GLY A 338 3.90 48.69 -16.91
C GLY A 338 5.35 49.15 -17.11
N GLU A 339 6.17 48.40 -17.86
CA GLU A 339 7.52 48.80 -18.27
C GLU A 339 7.53 49.15 -19.77
N GLU A 340 8.11 50.30 -20.12
CA GLU A 340 8.22 50.76 -21.53
C GLU A 340 9.35 50.06 -22.29
N LEU A 341 10.32 49.46 -21.59
CA LEU A 341 11.50 48.84 -22.20
C LEU A 341 11.34 47.31 -22.26
N ALA A 342 11.64 46.73 -23.42
CA ALA A 342 11.74 45.29 -23.58
C ALA A 342 12.94 44.73 -22.80
N PHE A 343 12.76 43.62 -22.08
CA PHE A 343 13.86 42.91 -21.43
C PHE A 343 14.50 41.87 -22.35
N LEU A 344 13.85 41.55 -23.48
CA LEU A 344 14.31 40.58 -24.47
C LEU A 344 13.92 41.06 -25.86
N SER A 345 14.89 41.18 -26.77
CA SER A 345 14.65 41.67 -28.13
C SER A 345 15.49 40.89 -29.14
N TRP A 346 14.96 40.68 -30.34
CA TRP A 346 15.68 40.11 -31.48
C TRP A 346 15.14 40.68 -32.79
N ILE A 347 16.01 40.91 -33.77
CA ILE A 347 15.62 41.35 -35.12
C ILE A 347 15.77 40.17 -36.08
N ASP A 348 14.64 39.76 -36.65
CA ASP A 348 14.56 38.71 -37.65
C ASP A 348 14.77 39.26 -39.06
N PRO A 349 15.79 38.81 -39.80
CA PRO A 349 16.00 39.26 -41.18
C PRO A 349 14.93 38.75 -42.16
N ASP A 350 14.09 37.78 -41.78
CA ASP A 350 13.03 37.20 -42.63
C ASP A 350 11.72 37.02 -41.82
N PRO A 351 10.93 38.09 -41.61
CA PRO A 351 9.75 38.07 -40.74
C PRO A 351 8.67 37.08 -41.19
N LEU A 352 8.04 36.37 -40.23
CA LEU A 352 6.99 35.39 -40.55
C LEU A 352 5.59 36.02 -40.63
N PRO A 353 4.72 35.55 -41.55
CA PRO A 353 3.31 35.95 -41.59
C PRO A 353 2.52 35.17 -40.51
N LEU A 354 2.46 35.73 -39.30
CA LEU A 354 1.82 35.09 -38.15
C LEU A 354 0.30 35.01 -38.31
N LYS A 355 -0.28 33.83 -38.01
CA LYS A 355 -1.74 33.60 -38.05
C LYS A 355 -2.29 32.93 -36.80
N VAL A 356 -1.47 32.16 -36.09
CA VAL A 356 -1.92 31.40 -34.92
C VAL A 356 -0.93 31.50 -33.78
N PHE A 357 -1.43 31.31 -32.56
CA PHE A 357 -0.62 31.14 -31.36
C PHE A 357 -1.05 29.92 -30.54
N SER A 358 -0.14 29.41 -29.70
CA SER A 358 -0.41 28.29 -28.78
C SER A 358 0.43 28.42 -27.52
N PHE A 359 -0.10 27.92 -26.40
CA PHE A 359 0.57 27.89 -25.11
C PHE A 359 1.03 26.47 -24.75
N SER A 360 2.19 26.35 -24.13
CA SER A 360 2.64 25.09 -23.52
C SER A 360 3.55 25.33 -22.32
N THR A 361 3.93 24.25 -21.65
CA THR A 361 4.85 24.26 -20.50
C THR A 361 5.84 23.11 -20.59
N TRP A 362 6.95 23.19 -19.85
CA TRP A 362 7.85 22.04 -19.71
C TRP A 362 7.14 20.84 -19.02
N PRO A 363 7.50 19.58 -19.32
CA PRO A 363 6.86 18.42 -18.68
C PRO A 363 6.94 18.48 -17.16
N GLY A 364 5.82 18.22 -16.49
CA GLY A 364 5.68 18.31 -15.03
C GLY A 364 5.39 19.72 -14.50
N ILE A 365 5.31 20.73 -15.36
CA ILE A 365 4.93 22.10 -15.01
C ILE A 365 3.53 22.40 -15.53
N GLU A 366 2.70 23.01 -14.68
CA GLU A 366 1.35 23.47 -15.03
C GLU A 366 1.33 25.00 -15.08
N ALA A 367 0.56 25.54 -16.03
CA ALA A 367 0.37 26.98 -16.14
C ALA A 367 -1.10 27.34 -16.39
N LYS A 368 -1.52 28.45 -15.79
CA LYS A 368 -2.79 29.13 -16.08
C LYS A 368 -2.50 30.42 -16.83
N TRP A 369 -3.10 30.57 -18.00
CA TRP A 369 -2.90 31.69 -18.92
C TRP A 369 -4.13 32.58 -18.93
N PHE A 370 -3.91 33.89 -19.02
CA PHE A 370 -4.91 34.93 -19.18
C PHE A 370 -4.54 35.75 -20.42
N PHE A 371 -5.46 35.88 -21.37
CA PHE A 371 -5.23 36.58 -22.64
C PHE A 371 -6.56 37.14 -23.15
N ASP A 372 -6.52 37.99 -24.18
CA ASP A 372 -7.71 38.73 -24.68
C ASP A 372 -8.47 39.46 -23.56
N CYS A 373 -7.76 40.17 -22.69
CA CYS A 373 -8.37 40.96 -21.62
C CYS A 373 -8.93 42.28 -22.20
N PRO A 374 -10.19 42.67 -21.94
CA PRO A 374 -10.76 43.92 -22.44
C PRO A 374 -9.99 45.13 -21.90
N ARG A 375 -9.48 45.98 -22.79
CA ARG A 375 -8.80 47.24 -22.44
C ARG A 375 -9.69 48.45 -22.74
N GLU A 376 -9.74 49.40 -21.81
CA GLU A 376 -10.47 50.65 -22.04
C GLU A 376 -9.79 51.45 -23.17
N LYS A 377 -10.49 51.51 -24.31
CA LYS A 377 -10.16 52.12 -25.62
C LYS A 377 -9.34 51.21 -26.57
N ASN A 378 -10.09 50.57 -27.47
CA ASN A 378 -9.65 49.96 -28.74
C ASN A 378 -8.68 48.77 -28.67
N GLY A 379 -8.99 47.76 -27.84
CA GLY A 379 -8.34 46.44 -27.93
C GLY A 379 -9.36 45.36 -28.32
N THR A 380 -9.12 44.71 -29.45
CA THR A 380 -9.91 43.67 -30.11
C THR A 380 -10.12 42.45 -29.23
N GLU A 381 -11.38 42.19 -28.85
CA GLU A 381 -11.86 40.83 -28.59
C GLU A 381 -11.77 40.05 -29.91
N ASN A 382 -11.34 38.77 -29.92
CA ASN A 382 -11.85 37.68 -30.78
C ASN A 382 -10.85 36.52 -31.13
N SER A 383 -9.85 36.14 -30.31
CA SER A 383 -9.14 34.87 -30.62
C SER A 383 -10.09 33.65 -30.52
N LYS A 384 -10.19 32.83 -31.57
CA LYS A 384 -11.01 31.60 -31.56
C LYS A 384 -10.10 30.39 -31.43
N MET A 385 -10.46 29.46 -30.55
CA MET A 385 -9.75 28.18 -30.43
C MET A 385 -10.05 27.33 -31.67
N ILE A 386 -9.01 26.78 -32.27
CA ILE A 386 -9.12 25.85 -33.40
C ILE A 386 -9.46 24.47 -32.82
N GLU A 387 -10.73 24.06 -32.92
CA GLU A 387 -11.17 22.74 -32.46
C GLU A 387 -10.48 21.62 -33.27
N LYS A 388 -9.82 20.71 -32.56
CA LYS A 388 -9.32 19.47 -33.18
C LYS A 388 -10.47 18.47 -33.30
N PRO A 389 -10.59 17.76 -34.44
CA PRO A 389 -11.56 16.69 -34.56
C PRO A 389 -11.15 15.54 -33.60
N LEU A 390 -11.95 15.33 -32.55
CA LEU A 390 -11.79 14.20 -31.64
C LEU A 390 -12.21 12.90 -32.34
N THR A 391 -11.50 11.81 -32.08
CA THR A 391 -12.00 10.48 -32.46
C THR A 391 -13.26 10.14 -31.65
N PRO A 392 -14.14 9.27 -32.16
CA PRO A 392 -15.35 8.87 -31.43
C PRO A 392 -15.05 8.30 -30.03
N LEU A 393 -13.94 7.58 -29.87
CA LEU A 393 -13.49 7.04 -28.59
C LEU A 393 -13.00 8.13 -27.62
N GLU A 394 -12.24 9.11 -28.10
CA GLU A 394 -11.78 10.23 -27.27
C GLU A 394 -12.97 11.06 -26.79
N LYS A 395 -13.93 11.32 -27.68
CA LYS A 395 -15.19 12.00 -27.34
C LYS A 395 -15.97 11.21 -26.28
N LEU A 396 -16.16 9.90 -26.48
CA LEU A 396 -16.86 9.04 -25.50
C LEU A 396 -16.20 9.08 -24.12
N ARG A 397 -14.87 8.94 -24.07
CA ARG A 397 -14.12 8.97 -22.81
C ARG A 397 -14.25 10.33 -22.12
N GLN A 398 -14.17 11.41 -22.88
CA GLN A 398 -14.33 12.75 -22.35
C GLN A 398 -15.73 12.95 -21.78
N ASP A 399 -16.78 12.58 -22.52
CA ASP A 399 -18.17 12.76 -22.11
C ASP A 399 -18.52 11.95 -20.84
N LEU A 400 -17.99 10.73 -20.70
CA LEU A 400 -18.26 9.86 -19.54
C LEU A 400 -17.44 10.24 -18.29
N LEU A 401 -16.15 10.56 -18.45
CA LEU A 401 -15.21 10.64 -17.33
C LEU A 401 -14.94 12.06 -16.82
N PHE A 402 -15.29 13.12 -17.56
CA PHE A 402 -14.94 14.50 -17.18
C PHE A 402 -15.52 14.92 -15.82
N TYR A 403 -16.74 14.49 -15.50
CA TYR A 403 -17.43 14.79 -14.23
C TYR A 403 -17.62 13.54 -13.34
N TYR A 404 -16.96 12.43 -13.66
CA TYR A 404 -17.10 11.20 -12.89
C TYR A 404 -16.22 11.25 -11.64
N ASP A 405 -16.80 10.93 -10.48
CA ASP A 405 -16.08 10.83 -9.20
C ASP A 405 -15.79 9.35 -8.86
N PRO A 406 -14.52 8.90 -8.89
CA PRO A 406 -14.15 7.50 -8.62
C PRO A 406 -14.27 7.09 -7.15
N TYR A 407 -14.49 8.03 -6.22
CA TYR A 407 -14.62 7.71 -4.79
C TYR A 407 -16.06 7.53 -4.34
N VAL A 408 -17.03 7.83 -5.21
CA VAL A 408 -18.46 7.81 -4.88
C VAL A 408 -19.15 6.63 -5.56
N ARG A 409 -19.85 5.81 -4.77
CA ARG A 409 -20.63 4.68 -5.29
C ARG A 409 -21.57 5.11 -6.43
N PRO A 410 -21.53 4.43 -7.60
CA PRO A 410 -22.16 4.92 -8.82
C PRO A 410 -23.64 4.51 -8.93
N VAL A 411 -24.44 4.97 -7.97
CA VAL A 411 -25.91 4.82 -7.98
C VAL A 411 -26.58 6.18 -8.13
N LYS A 412 -27.71 6.25 -8.84
CA LYS A 412 -28.53 7.47 -8.91
C LYS A 412 -29.27 7.73 -7.60
N ASN A 413 -29.66 6.66 -6.91
CA ASN A 413 -30.37 6.73 -5.64
C ASN A 413 -29.57 6.04 -4.53
N ALA A 414 -29.29 6.75 -3.44
CA ALA A 414 -28.40 6.26 -2.37
C ALA A 414 -28.95 5.00 -1.66
N THR A 415 -30.25 4.76 -1.72
CA THR A 415 -30.90 3.58 -1.12
C THR A 415 -30.80 2.30 -1.95
N THR A 416 -30.44 2.40 -3.24
CA THR A 416 -30.31 1.23 -4.11
C THR A 416 -29.12 0.38 -3.66
N ILE A 417 -29.28 -0.93 -3.54
CA ILE A 417 -28.18 -1.86 -3.18
C ILE A 417 -27.39 -2.20 -4.44
N THR A 418 -26.07 -2.07 -4.39
CA THR A 418 -25.18 -2.47 -5.47
C THR A 418 -24.75 -3.92 -5.26
N THR A 419 -25.16 -4.81 -6.17
CA THR A 419 -24.77 -6.23 -6.14
C THR A 419 -23.49 -6.43 -6.93
N VAL A 420 -22.47 -6.99 -6.30
CA VAL A 420 -21.19 -7.35 -6.89
C VAL A 420 -21.16 -8.86 -7.11
N GLY A 421 -21.24 -9.29 -8.36
CA GLY A 421 -21.11 -10.68 -8.77
C GLY A 421 -19.66 -11.15 -8.67
N LEU A 422 -19.43 -12.27 -8.00
CA LEU A 422 -18.13 -12.89 -7.74
C LEU A 422 -18.05 -14.27 -8.41
N LYS A 423 -16.95 -14.50 -9.15
CA LYS A 423 -16.55 -15.81 -9.65
C LYS A 423 -15.08 -16.04 -9.34
N LEU A 424 -14.72 -17.28 -9.03
CA LEU A 424 -13.36 -17.68 -8.70
C LEU A 424 -12.86 -18.75 -9.67
N GLY A 425 -11.62 -18.61 -10.10
CA GLY A 425 -10.85 -19.64 -10.79
C GLY A 425 -9.65 -20.01 -9.93
N THR A 426 -9.41 -21.30 -9.69
CA THR A 426 -8.29 -21.77 -8.88
C THR A 426 -7.11 -22.15 -9.75
N ASN A 427 -5.94 -21.57 -9.48
CA ASN A 427 -4.68 -22.00 -10.09
C ASN A 427 -3.97 -23.01 -9.18
N ILE A 428 -3.75 -22.62 -7.92
CA ILE A 428 -3.07 -23.45 -6.92
C ILE A 428 -3.67 -23.19 -5.54
N VAL A 429 -3.76 -24.25 -4.74
CA VAL A 429 -4.18 -24.18 -3.33
C VAL A 429 -3.21 -24.96 -2.48
N THR A 430 -2.71 -24.34 -1.41
CA THR A 430 -1.78 -25.00 -0.49
C THR A 430 -2.19 -24.72 0.94
N LEU A 431 -2.37 -25.79 1.71
CA LEU A 431 -2.52 -25.73 3.15
C LEU A 431 -1.17 -26.04 3.79
N ASN A 432 -0.66 -25.09 4.60
CA ASN A 432 0.47 -25.30 5.49
C ASN A 432 -0.06 -25.65 6.88
N GLU A 433 0.02 -26.94 7.19
CA GLU A 433 -0.54 -27.53 8.41
C GLU A 433 0.25 -27.09 9.66
N TYR A 434 1.57 -26.89 9.54
CA TYR A 434 2.42 -26.43 10.64
C TYR A 434 2.08 -25.01 11.07
N LYS A 435 1.80 -24.14 10.10
CA LYS A 435 1.47 -22.74 10.36
C LYS A 435 -0.04 -22.49 10.49
N SER A 436 -0.88 -23.49 10.20
CA SER A 436 -2.35 -23.34 10.11
C SER A 436 -2.75 -22.25 9.10
N VAL A 437 -2.11 -22.26 7.93
CA VAL A 437 -2.26 -21.23 6.89
C VAL A 437 -2.76 -21.85 5.59
N LEU A 438 -3.91 -21.39 5.11
CA LEU A 438 -4.39 -21.63 3.77
C LEU A 438 -3.86 -20.54 2.83
N GLN A 439 -3.22 -20.97 1.74
CA GLN A 439 -2.85 -20.10 0.62
C GLN A 439 -3.66 -20.51 -0.61
N TYR A 440 -4.41 -19.58 -1.15
CA TYR A 440 -5.18 -19.74 -2.37
C TYR A 440 -4.69 -18.73 -3.40
N SER A 441 -4.35 -19.20 -4.60
CA SER A 441 -3.97 -18.34 -5.71
C SER A 441 -4.75 -18.72 -6.96
N GLY A 442 -5.24 -17.71 -7.67
CA GLY A 442 -6.15 -17.92 -8.78
C GLY A 442 -6.57 -16.64 -9.46
N THR A 443 -7.64 -16.74 -10.24
CA THR A 443 -8.30 -15.61 -10.91
C THR A 443 -9.59 -15.28 -10.20
N ILE A 444 -9.87 -14.00 -10.05
CA ILE A 444 -11.16 -13.49 -9.57
C ILE A 444 -11.80 -12.65 -10.67
N SER A 445 -13.11 -12.81 -10.82
CA SER A 445 -13.93 -12.01 -11.71
C SER A 445 -15.01 -11.31 -10.89
N LEU A 446 -14.92 -9.98 -10.85
CA LEU A 446 -15.89 -9.10 -10.22
C LEU A 446 -16.74 -8.43 -11.30
N THR A 447 -18.04 -8.40 -11.09
CA THR A 447 -19.00 -7.78 -12.01
C THR A 447 -20.00 -6.92 -11.24
N TRP A 448 -20.21 -5.69 -11.66
CA TRP A 448 -21.21 -4.79 -11.08
C TRP A 448 -21.81 -3.90 -12.16
N HIS A 449 -22.86 -3.16 -11.78
CA HIS A 449 -23.51 -2.18 -12.66
C HIS A 449 -23.22 -0.78 -12.13
N ASP A 450 -22.75 0.10 -13.02
CA ASP A 450 -22.51 1.52 -12.79
C ASP A 450 -23.57 2.31 -13.57
N GLU A 451 -24.47 2.98 -12.84
CA GLU A 451 -25.59 3.71 -13.44
C GLU A 451 -25.18 5.02 -14.13
N LYS A 452 -23.94 5.48 -13.91
CA LYS A 452 -23.38 6.70 -14.49
C LYS A 452 -22.59 6.43 -15.78
N LEU A 453 -22.11 5.20 -15.98
CA LEU A 453 -21.35 4.79 -17.16
C LEU A 453 -22.25 4.19 -18.26
N HIS A 454 -23.22 4.95 -18.74
CA HIS A 454 -24.13 4.53 -19.82
C HIS A 454 -24.01 5.45 -21.03
N TRP A 455 -23.95 4.88 -22.24
CA TRP A 455 -23.94 5.64 -23.49
C TRP A 455 -24.64 4.91 -24.61
N ASN A 456 -25.05 5.67 -25.63
CA ASN A 456 -25.65 5.14 -26.85
C ASN A 456 -24.55 4.88 -27.90
N THR A 457 -24.41 3.64 -28.37
CA THR A 457 -23.31 3.25 -29.25
C THR A 457 -23.33 4.01 -30.59
N SER A 458 -24.51 4.37 -31.09
CA SER A 458 -24.66 5.07 -32.38
C SER A 458 -24.06 6.47 -32.40
N GLU A 459 -23.90 7.11 -31.24
CA GLU A 459 -23.35 8.48 -31.12
C GLU A 459 -21.82 8.51 -31.14
N TYR A 460 -21.18 7.36 -30.94
CA TYR A 460 -19.74 7.22 -30.76
C TYR A 460 -19.13 6.19 -31.72
N GLY A 461 -19.72 6.00 -32.91
CA GLY A 461 -19.17 5.10 -33.93
C GLY A 461 -19.30 3.61 -33.57
N ASP A 462 -20.45 3.23 -33.01
CA ASP A 462 -20.81 1.85 -32.65
C ASP A 462 -19.89 1.19 -31.59
N ILE A 463 -19.22 2.00 -30.79
CA ILE A 463 -18.39 1.53 -29.67
C ILE A 463 -19.29 0.97 -28.58
N ASN A 464 -19.27 -0.35 -28.39
CA ASN A 464 -20.02 -1.03 -27.33
C ASN A 464 -19.22 -1.26 -26.04
N THR A 465 -17.90 -1.33 -26.12
CA THR A 465 -17.04 -1.64 -24.97
C THR A 465 -15.94 -0.60 -24.80
N LEU A 466 -15.74 -0.16 -23.55
CA LEU A 466 -14.73 0.79 -23.17
C LEU A 466 -13.76 0.16 -22.17
N HIS A 467 -12.45 0.30 -22.42
CA HIS A 467 -11.40 -0.11 -21.48
C HIS A 467 -11.02 1.05 -20.57
N ILE A 468 -10.94 0.79 -19.27
CA ILE A 468 -10.74 1.80 -18.21
C ILE A 468 -9.70 1.29 -17.21
N PHE A 469 -8.87 2.18 -16.68
CA PHE A 469 -7.93 1.85 -15.60
C PHE A 469 -8.60 1.88 -14.22
N ARG A 470 -8.09 1.06 -13.28
CA ARG A 470 -8.63 0.89 -11.91
C ARG A 470 -8.95 2.18 -11.15
N ARG A 471 -8.22 3.26 -11.40
CA ARG A 471 -8.35 4.55 -10.67
C ARG A 471 -9.20 5.59 -11.39
N GLU A 472 -9.71 5.30 -12.58
CA GLU A 472 -10.53 6.23 -13.37
C GLU A 472 -12.03 6.12 -13.03
N ILE A 473 -12.46 5.00 -12.44
CA ILE A 473 -13.86 4.76 -12.05
C ILE A 473 -13.95 4.20 -10.63
N TRP A 474 -15.15 4.20 -10.05
CA TRP A 474 -15.40 3.60 -8.74
C TRP A 474 -15.27 2.08 -8.83
N ILE A 475 -14.64 1.49 -7.80
CA ILE A 475 -14.48 0.05 -7.65
C ILE A 475 -14.91 -0.37 -6.23
N PRO A 476 -15.50 -1.56 -6.07
CA PRO A 476 -15.82 -2.09 -4.74
C PRO A 476 -14.55 -2.57 -4.01
N GLU A 477 -14.37 -2.16 -2.75
CA GLU A 477 -13.22 -2.54 -1.92
C GLU A 477 -13.45 -3.91 -1.25
N LEU A 478 -12.95 -4.98 -1.86
CA LEU A 478 -13.06 -6.34 -1.33
C LEU A 478 -12.05 -6.58 -0.20
N PHE A 479 -12.53 -7.07 0.95
CA PHE A 479 -11.76 -7.32 2.16
C PHE A 479 -11.74 -8.81 2.52
N LEU A 480 -10.62 -9.30 3.04
CA LEU A 480 -10.47 -10.65 3.59
C LEU A 480 -10.47 -10.59 5.12
N PHE A 481 -11.51 -11.11 5.77
CA PHE A 481 -11.69 -10.97 7.22
C PHE A 481 -10.81 -11.90 8.05
N ASN A 482 -10.52 -13.09 7.54
CA ASN A 482 -9.70 -14.10 8.23
C ASN A 482 -8.25 -14.14 7.72
N ALA A 483 -7.71 -12.98 7.34
CA ALA A 483 -6.33 -12.81 6.88
C ALA A 483 -5.29 -13.02 8.00
N ILE A 484 -4.06 -13.42 7.63
CA ILE A 484 -2.96 -13.69 8.57
C ILE A 484 -2.15 -12.44 8.97
N ALA A 485 -2.09 -11.44 8.09
CA ALA A 485 -1.33 -10.20 8.30
C ALA A 485 -2.13 -9.00 7.77
N GLU A 486 -1.63 -7.77 8.00
CA GLU A 486 -2.23 -6.55 7.41
C GLU A 486 -2.48 -6.75 5.91
N ASN A 487 -3.70 -6.47 5.49
CA ASN A 487 -4.18 -6.68 4.14
C ASN A 487 -3.35 -5.87 3.14
N GLY A 488 -2.36 -6.51 2.51
CA GLY A 488 -1.78 -6.02 1.26
C GLY A 488 -2.83 -5.97 0.16
N GLU A 489 -2.47 -5.45 -1.03
CA GLU A 489 -3.38 -5.45 -2.17
C GLU A 489 -3.79 -6.89 -2.54
N LEU A 490 -5.04 -7.25 -2.22
CA LEU A 490 -5.64 -8.56 -2.48
C LEU A 490 -5.74 -8.86 -3.98
N LEU A 491 -5.83 -7.80 -4.79
CA LEU A 491 -6.14 -7.81 -6.22
C LEU A 491 -5.05 -7.06 -7.00
N GLU A 492 -4.57 -7.64 -8.09
CA GLU A 492 -3.59 -6.97 -8.98
C GLU A 492 -4.24 -5.87 -9.83
N ASP A 493 -3.44 -4.86 -10.19
CA ASP A 493 -3.84 -3.74 -11.05
C ASP A 493 -3.96 -4.18 -12.53
N THR A 494 -5.19 -4.31 -13.02
CA THR A 494 -5.50 -4.63 -14.42
C THR A 494 -6.53 -3.67 -15.01
N MET A 495 -6.63 -3.61 -16.35
CA MET A 495 -7.67 -2.82 -17.02
C MET A 495 -9.04 -3.48 -16.86
N LEU A 496 -10.06 -2.64 -16.62
CA LEU A 496 -11.46 -3.01 -16.53
C LEU A 496 -12.13 -2.84 -17.88
N THR A 497 -13.19 -3.61 -18.11
CA THR A 497 -14.03 -3.47 -19.30
C THR A 497 -15.42 -3.02 -18.89
N VAL A 498 -15.89 -1.93 -19.48
CA VAL A 498 -17.24 -1.39 -19.28
C VAL A 498 -18.02 -1.57 -20.58
N ASN A 499 -19.24 -2.08 -20.47
CA ASN A 499 -20.18 -2.18 -21.58
C ASN A 499 -21.03 -0.91 -21.69
N SER A 500 -21.57 -0.61 -22.88
CA SER A 500 -22.45 0.55 -23.15
C SER A 500 -23.64 0.65 -22.20
N THR A 501 -24.09 -0.50 -21.68
CA THR A 501 -25.17 -0.64 -20.70
C THR A 501 -24.78 -0.28 -19.26
N GLY A 502 -23.52 0.06 -18.96
CA GLY A 502 -23.05 0.33 -17.59
C GLY A 502 -22.60 -0.89 -16.81
N HIS A 503 -22.56 -2.08 -17.42
CA HIS A 503 -21.98 -3.25 -16.77
C HIS A 503 -20.46 -3.21 -16.80
N VAL A 504 -19.85 -3.24 -15.61
CA VAL A 504 -18.40 -3.26 -15.42
C VAL A 504 -17.96 -4.68 -15.10
N LYS A 505 -16.87 -5.10 -15.74
CA LYS A 505 -16.23 -6.40 -15.53
C LYS A 505 -14.75 -6.20 -15.22
N TRP A 506 -14.31 -6.75 -14.09
CA TRP A 506 -12.93 -6.75 -13.67
C TRP A 506 -12.45 -8.19 -13.45
N ILE A 507 -11.49 -8.62 -14.27
CA ILE A 507 -10.82 -9.90 -14.12
C ILE A 507 -9.36 -9.64 -13.74
N THR A 508 -8.92 -10.23 -12.63
CA THR A 508 -7.54 -10.08 -12.14
C THR A 508 -7.09 -11.30 -11.34
N THR A 509 -5.81 -11.36 -10.99
CA THR A 509 -5.25 -12.39 -10.11
C THR A 509 -5.59 -12.07 -8.66
N ILE A 510 -5.88 -13.11 -7.87
CA ILE A 510 -6.10 -13.01 -6.42
C ILE A 510 -5.16 -13.94 -5.67
N ASN A 511 -4.57 -13.43 -4.59
CA ASN A 511 -3.70 -14.18 -3.68
C ASN A 511 -4.22 -14.04 -2.25
N ILE A 512 -4.82 -15.10 -1.73
CA ILE A 512 -5.42 -15.16 -0.39
C ILE A 512 -4.51 -15.94 0.54
N ASN A 513 -4.16 -15.33 1.67
CA ASN A 513 -3.50 -15.98 2.79
C ASN A 513 -4.41 -15.86 4.02
N SER A 514 -5.02 -16.97 4.43
CA SER A 514 -6.01 -16.99 5.51
C SER A 514 -5.71 -18.06 6.55
N TRP A 515 -6.20 -17.83 7.78
CA TRP A 515 -6.11 -18.83 8.84
C TRP A 515 -7.01 -20.02 8.54
N CYS A 516 -6.45 -21.22 8.62
CA CYS A 516 -7.21 -22.47 8.57
C CYS A 516 -6.61 -23.45 9.59
N SER A 517 -7.41 -23.85 10.58
CA SER A 517 -7.00 -24.87 11.54
C SER A 517 -7.33 -26.24 10.97
N PRO A 518 -6.35 -27.11 10.67
CA PRO A 518 -6.63 -28.47 10.26
C PRO A 518 -7.19 -29.26 11.45
N ASP A 519 -8.43 -29.73 11.33
CA ASP A 519 -9.16 -30.34 12.44
C ASP A 519 -8.68 -31.76 12.79
N ASP A 520 -8.42 -32.61 11.77
CA ASP A 520 -8.15 -34.04 11.98
C ASP A 520 -7.05 -34.58 11.06
N LEU A 521 -5.94 -35.04 11.67
CA LEU A 521 -4.85 -35.74 10.97
C LEU A 521 -4.91 -37.27 11.14
N GLY A 522 -5.94 -37.82 11.79
CA GLY A 522 -6.09 -39.25 12.05
C GLY A 522 -5.92 -40.12 10.80
N ARG A 523 -6.46 -39.66 9.67
CA ARG A 523 -6.39 -40.35 8.36
C ARG A 523 -5.23 -39.93 7.46
N TRP A 524 -4.25 -39.20 7.98
CA TRP A 524 -3.09 -38.80 7.19
C TRP A 524 -2.39 -40.03 6.57
N PRO A 525 -2.00 -40.01 5.28
CA PRO A 525 -2.00 -38.89 4.33
C PRO A 525 -3.26 -38.78 3.44
N ARG A 526 -4.33 -39.53 3.73
CA ARG A 526 -5.65 -39.43 3.05
C ARG A 526 -6.59 -38.50 3.84
N ASP A 527 -6.01 -37.44 4.41
CA ASP A 527 -6.68 -36.46 5.24
C ASP A 527 -7.53 -35.48 4.40
N GLU A 528 -8.64 -35.05 4.99
CA GLU A 528 -9.54 -34.03 4.48
C GLU A 528 -9.62 -32.90 5.50
N HIS A 529 -9.50 -31.67 5.03
CA HIS A 529 -9.57 -30.48 5.88
C HIS A 529 -10.64 -29.53 5.38
N GLN A 530 -11.26 -28.83 6.31
CA GLN A 530 -12.21 -27.77 6.01
C GLN A 530 -11.56 -26.42 6.32
N CYS A 531 -11.47 -25.56 5.31
CA CYS A 531 -10.88 -24.24 5.45
C CYS A 531 -11.84 -23.18 4.95
N ASP A 532 -11.88 -22.04 5.64
CA ASP A 532 -12.80 -20.96 5.31
C ASP A 532 -12.04 -19.81 4.65
N ILE A 533 -12.64 -19.21 3.64
CA ILE A 533 -12.23 -17.91 3.08
C ILE A 533 -13.39 -16.96 3.31
N VAL A 534 -13.16 -15.87 4.05
CA VAL A 534 -14.23 -14.94 4.42
C VAL A 534 -14.02 -13.60 3.72
N LEU A 535 -14.79 -13.36 2.67
CA LEU A 535 -14.74 -12.16 1.85
C LEU A 535 -15.91 -11.23 2.14
N GLY A 536 -15.71 -9.92 2.09
CA GLY A 536 -16.82 -8.97 2.11
C GLY A 536 -16.35 -7.54 1.97
N PHE A 537 -17.21 -6.60 2.36
CA PHE A 537 -16.92 -5.17 2.28
C PHE A 537 -16.74 -4.61 3.69
N PHE A 538 -15.70 -3.80 3.88
CA PHE A 538 -15.45 -3.15 5.16
C PHE A 538 -16.28 -1.88 5.32
N ASN A 539 -16.27 -1.03 4.29
CA ASN A 539 -17.05 0.19 4.20
C ASN A 539 -18.35 -0.05 3.41
N GLU A 540 -19.42 0.69 3.73
CA GLU A 540 -20.71 0.63 3.03
C GLU A 540 -21.37 -0.76 2.91
N PHE A 541 -21.03 -1.70 3.80
CA PHE A 541 -21.52 -3.09 3.76
C PHE A 541 -23.05 -3.25 3.82
N GLN A 542 -23.78 -2.21 4.24
CA GLN A 542 -25.25 -2.19 4.23
C GLN A 542 -25.84 -1.96 2.83
N ASN A 543 -25.08 -1.31 1.95
CA ASN A 543 -25.50 -0.93 0.60
C ASN A 543 -24.80 -1.75 -0.50
N LEU A 544 -23.89 -2.64 -0.12
CA LEU A 544 -23.14 -3.52 -1.01
C LEU A 544 -23.42 -4.98 -0.66
N GLN A 545 -23.72 -5.77 -1.68
CA GLN A 545 -23.95 -7.21 -1.52
C GLN A 545 -23.02 -8.00 -2.44
N LEU A 546 -22.33 -8.99 -1.88
CA LEU A 546 -21.49 -9.91 -2.65
C LEU A 546 -22.31 -11.14 -3.05
N ALA A 547 -22.42 -11.40 -4.35
CA ALA A 547 -23.17 -12.51 -4.92
C ALA A 547 -22.22 -13.51 -5.57
N PHE A 548 -21.99 -14.65 -4.92
CA PHE A 548 -21.10 -15.69 -5.43
C PHE A 548 -21.84 -16.66 -6.37
N ASN A 549 -21.23 -16.94 -7.52
CA ASN A 549 -21.75 -17.89 -8.49
C ASN A 549 -20.84 -19.12 -8.58
N ALA A 550 -21.26 -20.20 -7.93
CA ALA A 550 -20.53 -21.47 -7.89
C ALA A 550 -20.46 -22.16 -9.26
N ASN A 551 -21.52 -22.09 -10.06
CA ASN A 551 -21.63 -22.81 -11.33
C ASN A 551 -20.65 -22.30 -12.40
N GLU A 552 -20.33 -21.01 -12.34
CA GLU A 552 -19.38 -20.38 -13.26
C GLU A 552 -17.96 -20.28 -12.70
N SER A 553 -17.74 -20.76 -11.47
CA SER A 553 -16.43 -20.80 -10.84
C SER A 553 -15.73 -22.13 -11.15
N THR A 554 -14.42 -22.09 -11.35
CA THR A 554 -13.62 -23.27 -11.71
C THR A 554 -12.62 -23.59 -10.60
N PHE A 555 -12.87 -24.66 -9.85
CA PHE A 555 -12.02 -25.09 -8.74
C PHE A 555 -11.01 -26.20 -9.10
N ASN A 556 -11.03 -26.64 -10.35
CA ASN A 556 -10.06 -27.63 -10.81
C ASN A 556 -8.69 -26.96 -10.98
N CYS A 557 -7.68 -27.44 -10.25
CA CYS A 557 -6.33 -26.89 -10.34
C CYS A 557 -5.69 -27.31 -11.69
N PRO A 558 -5.35 -26.37 -12.59
CA PRO A 558 -4.66 -26.68 -13.84
C PRO A 558 -3.21 -27.15 -13.60
N TYR A 559 -2.62 -26.81 -12.45
CA TYR A 559 -1.26 -27.18 -12.06
C TYR A 559 -1.26 -28.30 -11.02
N SER A 560 -0.15 -29.06 -10.94
CA SER A 560 0.02 -30.11 -9.93
C SER A 560 0.12 -29.50 -8.52
N SER A 561 -1.01 -29.45 -7.83
CA SER A 561 -1.11 -29.01 -6.44
C SER A 561 -1.02 -30.21 -5.48
N ARG A 562 -0.42 -29.97 -4.30
CA ARG A 562 -0.41 -30.94 -3.17
C ARG A 562 -1.81 -31.16 -2.57
N TRP A 563 -2.74 -30.25 -2.87
CA TRP A 563 -4.09 -30.25 -2.36
C TRP A 563 -5.08 -30.07 -3.51
N ALA A 564 -6.16 -30.83 -3.48
CA ALA A 564 -7.29 -30.71 -4.39
C ALA A 564 -8.51 -30.17 -3.64
N ILE A 565 -9.24 -29.25 -4.28
CA ILE A 565 -10.55 -28.79 -3.80
C ILE A 565 -11.59 -29.81 -4.25
N LEU A 566 -12.30 -30.41 -3.30
CA LEU A 566 -13.40 -31.34 -3.60
C LEU A 566 -14.71 -30.60 -3.81
N GLU A 567 -14.98 -29.65 -2.92
CA GLU A 567 -16.27 -28.97 -2.81
C GLU A 567 -16.06 -27.57 -2.24
N VAL A 568 -16.89 -26.64 -2.68
CA VAL A 568 -16.95 -25.27 -2.17
C VAL A 568 -18.40 -24.94 -1.86
N GLU A 569 -18.69 -24.72 -0.59
CA GLU A 569 -20.00 -24.28 -0.13
C GLU A 569 -19.94 -22.80 0.25
N SER A 570 -20.93 -22.02 -0.17
CA SER A 570 -21.00 -20.59 0.13
C SER A 570 -22.11 -20.29 1.13
N PHE A 571 -21.78 -19.57 2.19
CA PHE A 571 -22.73 -19.16 3.23
C PHE A 571 -22.73 -17.64 3.30
N SER A 572 -23.88 -17.03 3.00
CA SER A 572 -24.10 -15.60 3.15
C SER A 572 -24.54 -15.26 4.57
N ASN A 573 -24.24 -14.03 5.02
CA ASN A 573 -24.72 -13.44 6.28
C ASN A 573 -24.21 -14.10 7.58
N ARG A 574 -23.19 -14.95 7.52
CA ARG A 574 -22.38 -15.28 8.71
C ARG A 574 -21.16 -14.36 8.69
N GLY A 575 -21.24 -13.23 9.40
CA GLY A 575 -20.04 -12.45 9.71
C GLY A 575 -19.00 -13.34 10.39
N TRP A 576 -17.72 -12.98 10.32
CA TRP A 576 -16.65 -13.70 11.02
C TRP A 576 -16.88 -13.61 12.54
N GLN A 577 -17.54 -14.61 13.12
CA GLN A 577 -17.85 -14.67 14.54
C GLN A 577 -16.61 -15.06 15.34
N ASN A 578 -15.68 -14.12 15.52
CA ASN A 578 -14.58 -14.32 16.44
C ASN A 578 -15.10 -14.23 17.89
N SER A 579 -15.14 -15.37 18.56
CA SER A 579 -15.59 -15.52 19.96
C SER A 579 -14.82 -14.65 20.97
N SER A 580 -13.67 -14.10 20.56
CA SER A 580 -12.77 -13.23 21.34
C SER A 580 -13.06 -11.73 21.21
N VAL A 581 -13.89 -11.29 20.25
CA VAL A 581 -14.27 -9.88 20.03
C VAL A 581 -15.77 -9.68 20.31
N ARG A 582 -16.32 -10.40 21.29
CA ARG A 582 -17.74 -10.31 21.64
C ARG A 582 -18.16 -9.01 22.36
N ASN A 583 -17.23 -8.05 22.53
CA ASN A 583 -17.40 -6.94 23.47
C ASN A 583 -17.35 -5.53 22.85
N LEU A 584 -17.40 -5.37 21.52
CA LEU A 584 -17.37 -4.06 20.89
C LEU A 584 -18.43 -3.92 19.77
N ASN A 585 -19.66 -3.62 20.19
CA ASN A 585 -20.79 -3.14 19.37
C ASN A 585 -21.34 -4.11 18.30
N ASN A 586 -22.66 -4.05 18.05
CA ASN A 586 -23.43 -4.85 17.07
C ASN A 586 -23.07 -4.55 15.58
N PHE A 587 -21.81 -4.28 15.24
CA PHE A 587 -21.38 -3.78 13.93
C PHE A 587 -20.42 -4.74 13.23
N ASP A 588 -20.76 -6.03 13.20
CA ASP A 588 -20.02 -7.01 12.40
C ASP A 588 -20.47 -6.90 10.93
N PRO A 589 -19.59 -6.50 10.00
CA PRO A 589 -19.95 -6.47 8.58
C PRO A 589 -20.29 -7.88 8.09
N PRO A 590 -21.38 -8.07 7.33
CA PRO A 590 -21.72 -9.35 6.75
C PRO A 590 -20.64 -9.77 5.75
N GLY A 591 -20.06 -10.94 5.98
CA GLY A 591 -19.14 -11.60 5.07
C GLY A 591 -19.83 -12.72 4.30
N LEU A 592 -19.29 -13.02 3.12
CA LEU A 592 -19.48 -14.27 2.40
C LEU A 592 -18.39 -15.25 2.88
N THR A 593 -18.82 -16.32 3.54
CA THR A 593 -17.93 -17.42 3.92
C THR A 593 -17.96 -18.49 2.84
N LEU A 594 -16.80 -18.74 2.24
CA LEU A 594 -16.57 -19.88 1.36
C LEU A 594 -15.92 -20.98 2.18
N HIS A 595 -16.63 -22.11 2.37
CA HIS A 595 -16.06 -23.31 2.98
C HIS A 595 -15.47 -24.18 1.88
N LEU A 596 -14.15 -24.35 1.91
CA LEU A 596 -13.41 -25.19 0.97
C LEU A 596 -13.11 -26.52 1.63
N LYS A 597 -13.60 -27.59 1.03
CA LYS A 597 -13.22 -28.96 1.43
C LYS A 597 -12.00 -29.40 0.64
N LEU A 598 -10.86 -29.50 1.32
CA LEU A 598 -9.57 -29.84 0.73
C LEU A 598 -9.23 -31.30 1.00
N ARG A 599 -8.66 -31.98 -0.01
CA ARG A 599 -8.10 -33.33 0.12
C ARG A 599 -6.66 -33.34 -0.37
N ARG A 600 -5.78 -34.00 0.38
CA ARG A 600 -4.38 -34.16 -0.02
C ARG A 600 -4.28 -35.07 -1.25
N THR A 601 -3.50 -34.66 -2.25
CA THR A 601 -3.14 -35.51 -3.38
C THR A 601 -2.02 -36.46 -2.95
N SER A 602 -2.39 -37.64 -2.42
CA SER A 602 -1.50 -38.46 -1.56
C SER A 602 -1.11 -39.84 -2.09
N ASN A 603 -1.33 -40.12 -3.38
CA ASN A 603 -1.04 -41.44 -3.96
C ASN A 603 0.44 -41.86 -3.72
N SER A 604 1.38 -40.95 -3.90
CA SER A 604 2.80 -41.23 -3.66
C SER A 604 3.13 -41.46 -2.18
N TYR A 605 2.55 -40.68 -1.26
CA TYR A 605 2.75 -40.87 0.18
C TYR A 605 2.25 -42.22 0.66
N THR A 606 1.09 -42.65 0.15
CA THR A 606 0.53 -43.98 0.48
C THR A 606 1.49 -45.09 0.04
N ILE A 607 2.03 -45.03 -1.18
CA ILE A 607 2.98 -46.05 -1.66
C ILE A 607 4.29 -46.01 -0.84
N ILE A 608 4.87 -44.83 -0.66
CA ILE A 608 6.18 -44.67 0.01
C ILE A 608 6.12 -45.12 1.48
N LEU A 609 5.01 -44.87 2.18
CA LEU A 609 4.91 -45.10 3.61
C LEU A 609 4.31 -46.45 3.98
N PHE A 610 3.48 -47.07 3.14
CA PHE A 610 2.98 -48.41 3.44
C PHE A 610 3.91 -49.52 2.93
N THR A 611 4.68 -49.29 1.86
CA THR A 611 5.60 -50.31 1.30
C THR A 611 6.64 -50.83 2.33
N PRO A 612 7.31 -49.97 3.13
CA PRO A 612 8.27 -50.45 4.12
C PRO A 612 7.64 -51.31 5.21
N PHE A 613 6.38 -51.04 5.59
CA PHE A 613 5.65 -51.86 6.55
C PHE A 613 5.47 -53.29 6.04
N PHE A 614 5.07 -53.47 4.79
CA PHE A 614 4.94 -54.81 4.18
C PHE A 614 6.28 -55.54 4.12
N ILE A 615 7.37 -54.85 3.75
CA ILE A 615 8.72 -55.43 3.71
C ILE A 615 9.17 -55.87 5.11
N VAL A 616 8.96 -55.04 6.12
CA VAL A 616 9.25 -55.35 7.53
C VAL A 616 8.43 -56.54 8.02
N ALA A 617 7.13 -56.56 7.75
CA ALA A 617 6.23 -57.63 8.13
C ALA A 617 6.65 -58.97 7.51
N VAL A 618 6.90 -59.00 6.20
CA VAL A 618 7.35 -60.21 5.50
C VAL A 618 8.73 -60.65 6.03
N SER A 619 9.67 -59.73 6.21
CA SER A 619 11.00 -60.07 6.74
C SER A 619 10.91 -60.77 8.10
N LEU A 620 10.13 -60.25 9.04
CA LEU A 620 9.96 -60.87 10.36
C LEU A 620 9.16 -62.17 10.31
N LEU A 621 8.14 -62.24 9.46
CA LEU A 621 7.43 -63.50 9.25
C LEU A 621 8.38 -64.60 8.74
N THR A 622 9.38 -64.26 7.92
CA THR A 622 10.37 -65.24 7.45
C THR A 622 11.37 -65.68 8.51
N THR A 623 11.74 -64.83 9.49
CA THR A 623 12.74 -65.20 10.51
C THR A 623 12.26 -66.34 11.40
N PHE A 624 10.95 -66.43 11.66
CA PHE A 624 10.34 -67.55 12.36
C PHE A 624 10.51 -68.89 11.61
N TRP A 625 10.65 -68.87 10.28
CA TRP A 625 10.87 -70.08 9.49
C TRP A 625 12.35 -70.45 9.32
N VAL A 626 13.27 -69.54 9.66
CA VAL A 626 14.71 -69.78 9.62
C VAL A 626 15.14 -70.67 10.78
N SER A 627 16.03 -71.63 10.49
CA SER A 627 16.61 -72.53 11.49
C SER A 627 17.29 -71.75 12.63
N PRO A 628 17.11 -72.14 13.91
CA PRO A 628 17.74 -71.46 15.04
C PRO A 628 19.28 -71.55 15.03
N PHE A 629 19.85 -72.47 14.24
CA PHE A 629 21.30 -72.61 14.05
C PHE A 629 21.86 -71.64 12.98
N GLY A 630 21.01 -71.01 12.18
CA GLY A 630 21.43 -70.05 11.17
C GLY A 630 22.00 -68.78 11.80
N TYR A 631 23.19 -68.37 11.40
CA TYR A 631 23.82 -67.13 11.86
C TYR A 631 23.05 -65.88 11.41
N LEU A 632 22.27 -65.98 10.32
CA LEU A 632 21.48 -64.88 9.75
C LEU A 632 20.17 -64.58 10.50
N LYS A 633 19.70 -65.46 11.40
CA LYS A 633 18.38 -65.33 12.03
C LYS A 633 18.25 -64.01 12.81
N LEU A 634 19.19 -63.77 13.72
CA LEU A 634 19.18 -62.56 14.56
C LEU A 634 19.43 -61.28 13.75
N SER A 635 20.31 -61.32 12.74
CA SER A 635 20.57 -60.14 11.91
C SER A 635 19.37 -59.77 11.05
N LEU A 636 18.63 -60.74 10.51
CA LEU A 636 17.38 -60.52 9.78
C LEU A 636 16.25 -59.96 10.67
N ALA A 637 16.26 -60.26 11.98
CA ALA A 637 15.29 -59.71 12.93
C ALA A 637 15.63 -58.29 13.40
N CYS A 638 16.92 -57.93 13.47
CA CYS A 638 17.35 -56.58 13.84
C CYS A 638 17.20 -55.55 12.72
N LEU A 639 17.31 -55.93 11.44
CA LEU A 639 17.16 -55.01 10.30
C LEU A 639 15.79 -54.29 10.30
N PRO A 640 14.65 -54.97 10.49
CA PRO A 640 13.33 -54.36 10.66
C PRO A 640 13.25 -53.26 11.73
N LEU A 641 13.99 -53.41 12.83
CA LEU A 641 14.00 -52.43 13.91
C LEU A 641 14.56 -51.08 13.43
N VAL A 642 15.67 -51.13 12.68
CA VAL A 642 16.30 -49.93 12.12
C VAL A 642 15.38 -49.29 11.09
N VAL A 643 14.83 -50.08 10.15
CA VAL A 643 13.91 -49.58 9.12
C VAL A 643 12.68 -48.91 9.75
N SER A 644 12.04 -49.55 10.73
CA SER A 644 10.89 -48.99 11.42
C SER A 644 11.22 -47.71 12.18
N SER A 645 12.41 -47.64 12.80
CA SER A 645 12.86 -46.44 13.53
C SER A 645 13.11 -45.27 12.58
N VAL A 646 13.73 -45.50 11.42
CA VAL A 646 13.95 -44.47 10.39
C VAL A 646 12.62 -43.96 9.82
N VAL A 647 11.65 -44.85 9.60
CA VAL A 647 10.32 -44.43 9.12
C VAL A 647 9.60 -43.58 10.17
N LEU A 648 9.64 -43.95 11.46
CA LEU A 648 9.07 -43.15 12.54
C LEU A 648 9.71 -41.76 12.66
N LEU A 649 11.04 -41.67 12.54
CA LEU A 649 11.74 -40.38 12.50
C LEU A 649 11.32 -39.55 11.29
N THR A 650 11.15 -40.19 10.13
CA THR A 650 10.68 -39.52 8.91
C THR A 650 9.25 -39.00 9.07
N LEU A 651 8.36 -39.78 9.68
CA LEU A 651 6.99 -39.36 10.00
C LEU A 651 6.98 -38.18 10.97
N GLY A 652 7.88 -38.15 11.96
CA GLY A 652 8.02 -37.03 12.90
C GLY A 652 8.49 -35.72 12.26
N ILE A 653 9.11 -35.77 11.07
CA ILE A 653 9.50 -34.59 10.29
C ILE A 653 8.39 -34.18 9.31
N LEU A 654 7.59 -35.14 8.83
CA LEU A 654 6.56 -34.89 7.83
C LEU A 654 5.24 -34.43 8.43
N ILE A 655 4.87 -34.94 9.61
CA ILE A 655 3.59 -34.68 10.27
C ILE A 655 3.75 -33.54 11.29
N PRO A 656 2.89 -32.51 11.25
CA PRO A 656 2.90 -31.44 12.24
C PRO A 656 2.52 -31.95 13.64
N THR A 657 3.28 -31.52 14.64
CA THR A 657 3.17 -31.94 16.04
C THR A 657 1.98 -31.31 16.78
N HIS A 658 1.29 -30.33 16.18
CA HIS A 658 0.21 -29.56 16.81
C HIS A 658 -1.20 -30.14 16.60
N SER A 659 -1.33 -31.39 16.16
CA SER A 659 -2.66 -32.01 15.97
C SER A 659 -3.28 -32.49 17.28
N GLN A 660 -4.61 -32.36 17.39
CA GLN A 660 -5.36 -32.87 18.54
C GLN A 660 -5.42 -34.41 18.56
N GLN A 661 -5.23 -35.06 17.41
CA GLN A 661 -5.24 -36.52 17.26
C GLN A 661 -3.96 -37.02 16.60
N VAL A 662 -3.42 -38.12 17.13
CA VAL A 662 -2.23 -38.79 16.55
C VAL A 662 -2.65 -39.57 15.31
N PRO A 663 -1.96 -39.41 14.16
CA PRO A 663 -2.30 -40.15 12.95
C PRO A 663 -2.23 -41.67 13.11
N ASN A 664 -3.19 -42.39 12.53
CA ASN A 664 -3.27 -43.85 12.61
C ASN A 664 -2.01 -44.54 12.08
N LEU A 665 -1.34 -43.94 11.09
CA LEU A 665 -0.09 -44.43 10.53
C LEU A 665 1.08 -44.36 11.55
N VAL A 666 1.13 -43.32 12.38
CA VAL A 666 2.14 -43.20 13.44
C VAL A 666 1.91 -44.29 14.48
N LEU A 667 0.65 -44.48 14.90
CA LEU A 667 0.28 -45.55 15.84
C LEU A 667 0.64 -46.94 15.29
N LEU A 668 0.40 -47.20 14.00
CA LEU A 668 0.80 -48.45 13.33
C LEU A 668 2.29 -48.72 13.47
N TYR A 669 3.13 -47.75 13.12
CA TYR A 669 4.58 -47.92 13.19
C TYR A 669 5.08 -47.99 14.64
N SER A 670 4.46 -47.28 15.58
CA SER A 670 4.80 -47.36 17.01
C SER A 670 4.46 -48.75 17.60
N TYR A 671 3.26 -49.28 17.34
CA TYR A 671 2.89 -50.62 17.78
C TYR A 671 3.72 -51.70 17.10
N SER A 672 4.03 -51.51 15.81
CA SER A 672 4.94 -52.40 15.08
C SER A 672 6.30 -52.43 15.74
N LEU A 673 6.89 -51.27 16.08
CA LEU A 673 8.19 -51.20 16.75
C LEU A 673 8.22 -52.01 18.06
N VAL A 674 7.17 -51.89 18.88
CA VAL A 674 7.03 -52.68 20.12
C VAL A 674 6.95 -54.18 19.81
N ALA A 675 6.17 -54.57 18.80
CA ALA A 675 6.07 -55.97 18.37
C ALA A 675 7.41 -56.51 17.86
N ILE A 676 8.18 -55.72 17.10
CA ILE A 676 9.53 -56.08 16.63
C ILE A 676 10.45 -56.36 17.82
N MET A 677 10.44 -55.50 18.84
CA MET A 677 11.25 -55.69 20.05
C MET A 677 10.89 -56.99 20.78
N LEU A 678 9.60 -57.30 20.92
CA LEU A 678 9.13 -58.55 21.51
C LEU A 678 9.58 -59.77 20.67
N CYS A 679 9.52 -59.68 19.34
CA CYS A 679 9.99 -60.73 18.46
C CYS A 679 11.50 -60.98 18.60
N ILE A 680 12.33 -59.93 18.67
CA ILE A 680 13.78 -60.06 18.88
C ILE A 680 14.08 -60.76 20.21
N VAL A 681 13.33 -60.44 21.28
CA VAL A 681 13.47 -61.11 22.59
C VAL A 681 13.12 -62.59 22.49
N ILE A 682 11.99 -62.93 21.84
CA ILE A 682 11.56 -64.32 21.62
C ILE A 682 12.61 -65.07 20.79
N GLU A 683 13.13 -64.48 19.72
CA GLU A 683 14.15 -65.12 18.88
C GLU A 683 15.46 -65.32 19.63
N THR A 684 15.91 -64.33 20.40
CA THR A 684 17.11 -64.47 21.24
C THR A 684 16.93 -65.60 22.25
N PHE A 685 15.74 -65.71 22.83
CA PHE A 685 15.39 -66.82 23.71
C PHE A 685 15.41 -68.17 22.99
N VAL A 686 14.78 -68.27 21.80
CA VAL A 686 14.79 -69.49 20.97
C VAL A 686 16.20 -69.90 20.56
N ILE A 687 17.05 -68.95 20.17
CA ILE A 687 18.46 -69.18 19.83
C ILE A 687 19.22 -69.69 21.05
N ASN A 688 19.03 -69.08 22.22
CA ASN A 688 19.68 -69.47 23.47
C ASN A 688 19.34 -70.91 23.84
N ILE A 689 18.06 -71.28 23.88
CA ILE A 689 17.64 -72.65 24.25
C ILE A 689 18.07 -73.70 23.21
N SER A 690 18.20 -73.30 21.93
CA SER A 690 18.56 -74.22 20.85
C SER A 690 20.06 -74.46 20.73
N ARG A 691 20.88 -73.43 20.95
CA ARG A 691 22.35 -73.49 20.77
C ARG A 691 23.09 -73.87 22.05
N ASN A 692 22.65 -73.35 23.20
CA ASN A 692 23.33 -73.66 24.46
C ASN A 692 22.87 -75.02 24.99
N GLN A 693 23.83 -75.78 25.50
CA GLN A 693 23.57 -77.11 26.02
C GLN A 693 22.72 -77.02 27.29
N GLN A 694 21.57 -77.69 27.28
CA GLN A 694 20.65 -77.69 28.40
C GLN A 694 20.99 -78.80 29.39
N SER A 695 21.17 -78.43 30.66
CA SER A 695 21.54 -79.38 31.72
C SER A 695 20.37 -80.24 32.21
N CYS A 696 19.13 -79.78 32.02
CA CYS A 696 17.92 -80.45 32.49
C CYS A 696 17.08 -80.98 31.31
N ALA A 697 16.41 -82.12 31.51
CA ALA A 697 15.40 -82.61 30.59
C ALA A 697 14.12 -81.78 30.69
N LEU A 698 13.36 -81.66 29.59
CA LEU A 698 12.06 -81.00 29.63
C LEU A 698 11.08 -81.78 30.55
N PRO A 699 10.20 -81.08 31.29
CA PRO A 699 9.15 -81.73 32.06
C PRO A 699 8.30 -82.67 31.18
N HIS A 700 7.93 -83.82 31.74
CA HIS A 700 7.28 -84.90 30.98
C HIS A 700 5.97 -84.46 30.29
N PHE A 701 5.22 -83.55 30.90
CA PHE A 701 4.02 -82.96 30.32
C PHE A 701 4.29 -82.15 29.03
N VAL A 702 5.37 -81.36 29.00
CA VAL A 702 5.76 -80.55 27.84
C VAL A 702 6.17 -81.46 26.68
N THR A 703 6.95 -82.51 26.97
CA THR A 703 7.35 -83.51 25.97
C THR A 703 6.16 -84.24 25.35
N LYS A 704 5.12 -84.56 26.15
CA LYS A 704 3.87 -85.16 25.66
C LYS A 704 3.10 -84.24 24.70
N ILE A 705 3.05 -82.95 25.00
CA ILE A 705 2.42 -81.93 24.13
C ILE A 705 3.19 -81.81 22.81
N LEU A 706 4.52 -81.69 22.87
CA LEU A 706 5.39 -81.57 21.70
C LEU A 706 5.27 -82.78 20.76
N LEU A 707 5.06 -83.98 21.32
CA LEU A 707 4.93 -85.20 20.53
C LEU A 707 3.54 -85.40 19.91
N SER A 708 2.54 -84.61 20.31
CA SER A 708 1.15 -84.76 19.83
C SER A 708 1.03 -84.55 18.31
N VAL A 709 0.25 -85.43 17.66
CA VAL A 709 0.03 -85.39 16.20
C VAL A 709 -0.70 -84.10 15.78
N PHE A 710 -1.63 -83.65 16.61
CA PHE A 710 -2.38 -82.41 16.40
C PHE A 710 -1.45 -81.18 16.30
N LEU A 711 -0.53 -81.01 17.25
CA LEU A 711 0.40 -79.88 17.27
C LEU A 711 1.36 -79.90 16.06
N LYS A 712 1.85 -81.07 15.69
CA LYS A 712 2.75 -81.25 14.54
C LYS A 712 2.09 -80.90 13.22
N MET A 713 0.83 -81.28 13.05
CA MET A 713 0.04 -80.97 11.86
C MET A 713 -0.33 -79.49 11.81
N PHE A 714 -0.79 -78.91 12.92
CA PHE A 714 -1.22 -77.51 12.98
C PHE A 714 -0.07 -76.51 12.76
N LEU A 715 1.11 -76.78 13.34
CA LEU A 715 2.29 -75.89 13.25
C LEU A 715 3.25 -76.27 12.10
N CYS A 716 2.89 -77.21 11.22
CA CYS A 716 3.73 -77.69 10.11
C CYS A 716 5.16 -78.05 10.57
N LEU A 717 5.29 -78.79 11.67
CA LEU A 717 6.60 -79.12 12.26
C LEU A 717 7.33 -80.18 11.42
N PRO A 718 8.66 -80.07 11.23
CA PRO A 718 9.42 -81.06 10.48
C PRO A 718 9.35 -82.43 11.14
N ALA A 719 9.30 -83.49 10.32
CA ALA A 719 9.33 -84.86 10.81
C ALA A 719 10.64 -85.13 11.54
N VAL A 720 10.56 -85.53 12.82
CA VAL A 720 11.72 -85.90 13.61
C VAL A 720 12.30 -87.21 13.06
N LYS A 721 13.37 -87.12 12.25
CA LYS A 721 14.20 -88.30 11.95
C LYS A 721 15.08 -88.55 13.17
N SER A 722 14.68 -89.49 14.02
CA SER A 722 15.62 -90.10 14.97
C SER A 722 16.70 -90.79 14.15
N SER A 723 17.97 -90.40 14.30
CA SER A 723 19.09 -91.14 13.72
C SER A 723 19.16 -92.51 14.39
N LYS A 724 18.53 -93.51 13.79
CA LYS A 724 18.90 -94.90 14.05
C LYS A 724 20.20 -95.17 13.29
N GLN A 725 21.19 -95.73 14.01
CA GLN A 725 22.57 -96.11 13.64
C GLN A 725 23.60 -95.00 13.88
N TYR A 726 24.59 -95.14 14.77
CA TYR A 726 25.65 -96.17 14.81
C TYR A 726 25.98 -96.73 16.22
N GLY A 727 26.73 -97.84 16.26
CA GLY A 727 27.04 -98.66 17.44
C GLY A 727 27.83 -98.00 18.59
N ASN A 728 27.84 -98.69 19.74
CA ASN A 728 28.63 -98.49 20.97
C ASN A 728 29.11 -97.06 21.31
N LEU A 729 28.18 -96.10 21.37
CA LEU A 729 28.36 -94.83 22.09
C LEU A 729 27.74 -94.93 23.48
N ASN A 730 28.44 -94.42 24.50
CA ASN A 730 28.02 -94.37 25.90
C ASN A 730 26.58 -93.83 26.05
N ASP A 731 25.74 -94.51 26.83
CA ASP A 731 24.33 -94.16 27.04
C ASP A 731 24.13 -92.74 27.65
N SER A 732 25.15 -92.22 28.34
CA SER A 732 25.18 -90.84 28.83
C SER A 732 25.26 -89.79 27.72
N LEU A 733 25.85 -90.11 26.56
CA LEU A 733 25.90 -89.22 25.39
C LEU A 733 24.59 -89.28 24.59
N LYS A 734 24.00 -90.47 24.43
CA LYS A 734 22.68 -90.65 23.77
C LYS A 734 21.54 -89.94 24.51
N SER A 735 21.52 -90.00 25.84
CA SER A 735 20.51 -89.27 26.64
C SER A 735 20.67 -87.75 26.51
N LYS A 736 21.91 -87.25 26.49
CA LYS A 736 22.21 -85.82 26.29
C LYS A 736 21.81 -85.33 24.89
N GLU A 737 22.07 -86.10 23.83
CA GLU A 737 21.64 -85.78 22.46
C GLU A 737 20.10 -85.81 22.33
N SER A 738 19.43 -86.77 22.97
CA SER A 738 17.97 -86.86 22.99
C SER A 738 17.31 -85.68 23.72
N HIS A 739 17.88 -85.25 24.85
CA HIS A 739 17.41 -84.08 25.59
C HIS A 739 17.55 -82.79 24.79
N GLN A 740 18.73 -82.56 24.17
CA GLN A 740 18.97 -81.37 23.36
C GLN A 740 18.05 -81.32 22.13
N THR A 741 17.77 -82.47 21.50
CA THR A 741 16.83 -82.56 20.37
C THR A 741 15.43 -82.09 20.74
N MET A 742 14.95 -82.40 21.95
CA MET A 742 13.64 -81.94 22.43
C MET A 742 13.60 -80.44 22.74
N TRP A 743 14.70 -79.86 23.23
CA TRP A 743 14.82 -78.40 23.43
C TRP A 743 14.85 -77.63 22.10
N ILE A 744 15.55 -78.14 21.09
CA ILE A 744 15.52 -77.59 19.72
C ILE A 744 14.09 -77.65 19.16
N PHE A 745 13.39 -78.77 19.37
CA PHE A 745 12.02 -78.93 18.93
C PHE A 745 11.06 -77.95 19.62
N LEU A 746 11.22 -77.72 20.93
CA LEU A 746 10.50 -76.68 21.66
C LEU A 746 10.75 -75.29 21.06
N GLY A 747 11.99 -74.96 20.71
CA GLY A 747 12.34 -73.71 20.02
C GLY A 747 11.60 -73.52 18.70
N VAL A 748 11.52 -74.57 17.86
CA VAL A 748 10.78 -74.54 16.60
C VAL A 748 9.26 -74.38 16.83
N VAL A 749 8.71 -74.99 17.88
CA VAL A 749 7.29 -74.78 18.25
C VAL A 749 7.04 -73.32 18.65
N ILE A 750 7.92 -72.73 19.45
CA ILE A 750 7.82 -71.31 19.86
C ILE A 750 7.88 -70.40 18.64
N ASP A 751 8.80 -70.64 17.69
CA ASP A 751 8.88 -69.89 16.44
C ASP A 751 7.57 -69.95 15.64
N ARG A 752 6.96 -71.14 15.50
CA ARG A 752 5.71 -71.32 14.74
C ARG A 752 4.52 -70.66 15.44
N VAL A 753 4.44 -70.71 16.76
CA VAL A 753 3.41 -70.00 17.52
C VAL A 753 3.60 -68.49 17.37
N ALA A 754 4.82 -67.98 17.51
CA ALA A 754 5.14 -66.56 17.33
C ALA A 754 4.78 -66.07 15.92
N PHE A 755 5.01 -66.88 14.88
CA PHE A 755 4.58 -66.59 13.52
C PHE A 755 3.07 -66.33 13.41
N PHE A 756 2.23 -67.23 13.94
CA PHE A 756 0.77 -67.05 13.85
C PHE A 756 0.27 -65.85 14.68
N VAL A 757 0.87 -65.62 15.85
CA VAL A 757 0.53 -64.46 16.70
C VAL A 757 0.90 -63.17 15.97
N TYR A 758 2.11 -63.08 15.42
CA TYR A 758 2.56 -61.89 14.70
C TYR A 758 1.77 -61.69 13.40
N LEU A 759 1.44 -62.76 12.66
CA LEU A 759 0.57 -62.68 11.49
C LEU A 759 -0.81 -62.12 11.85
N GLY A 760 -1.39 -62.58 12.96
CA GLY A 760 -2.65 -62.03 13.49
C GLY A 760 -2.54 -60.54 13.83
N PHE A 761 -1.43 -60.14 14.46
CA PHE A 761 -1.14 -58.72 14.71
C PHE A 761 -1.05 -57.90 13.42
N VAL A 762 -0.32 -58.39 12.39
CA VAL A 762 -0.20 -57.68 11.10
C VAL A 762 -1.55 -57.51 10.43
N VAL A 763 -2.38 -58.56 10.41
CA VAL A 763 -3.74 -58.49 9.83
C VAL A 763 -4.61 -57.49 10.60
N TYR A 764 -4.60 -57.56 11.93
CA TYR A 764 -5.34 -56.61 12.77
C TYR A 764 -4.88 -55.16 12.53
N ALA A 765 -3.56 -54.94 12.48
CA ALA A 765 -2.98 -53.62 12.30
C ALA A 765 -3.31 -53.02 10.93
N LEU A 766 -3.37 -53.84 9.87
CA LEU A 766 -3.84 -53.42 8.55
C LEU A 766 -5.33 -53.06 8.55
N CYS A 767 -6.18 -53.85 9.22
CA CYS A 767 -7.61 -53.56 9.32
C CYS A 767 -7.94 -52.28 10.09
N VAL A 768 -7.12 -51.90 11.07
CA VAL A 768 -7.32 -50.67 11.85
C VAL A 768 -6.82 -49.43 11.10
N THR A 769 -5.88 -49.58 10.17
CA THR A 769 -5.25 -48.45 9.46
C THR A 769 -5.82 -48.14 8.08
N TYR A 770 -6.42 -49.13 7.41
CA TYR A 770 -7.11 -48.96 6.13
C TYR A 770 -8.59 -48.70 6.31
#